data_AF-A0A2J8FHK8-F1
#
_entry.id   AF-A0A2J8FHK8-F1
#
_cell.length_a   1.000
_cell.length_b   1.000
_cell.length_c   1.000
_cell.angle_alpha   90.00
_cell.angle_beta   90.00
_cell.angle_gamma   90.00
#
_symmetry.space_group_name_H-M   'P 1'
#
loop_
_entity.id
_entity.type
_entity.pdbx_description
1 polymer ?
#
loop_
_entity_poly.entity_id
_entity_poly.type
_entity_poly.pdbx_seq_one_letter_code
_entity_poly.pdbx_strand_id
1 'polypeptide(L)'
;MADQLRFDDQVVVVTGAGGGLGKVYALFFASRGASVVVNDLGGSFKGEGTSSKAADVVVNEIKAAGGKAVANYNSVEDGDKIIETAIQAFGRIDILINNAGILRDISFKNMTDQDWDLIMKVHVRGAYKCARAAWPHFRKQKYGRVINTASAAGLFGSFGQANYSAAKLAMVGFTETLAKEGAKYNILSNVIAPIAASRMTETVMPPDVLENLKPDWVVPLVAVLVHKSNTENGTIWEVGAGHVAKFRWERSSGLLLKADDSYTPGAVLKAWDQVGDFSNPQYPSGPADFLTLLEDSMKKGPSAQGENPDFTGRVALVTGGGAGIGRAYALAFAKYGASLVINDLANPDDVVNEIKAAGGKAVGVKASAEDGDVVVKAAIDAFGRIDIVINNAGILRDKAFNNMDDSLWDPVLNVHLRGTYKVTKAAWPYFLKQKYGRVINTTSTSGIYGNFGQANYAAAKCGILGFSRALALEGAKYNIYVNTIAPNAGTAMTRTIMPEEMVQAFKPDYIAPVVLALCSDKVPKNPTGGLYEVGSGWVGQTRWQRSGGHGFPVDVPLTPEALLQKWDVIRNFDDGRADHPSKAQDAVQKVMDNMANKSKKSSSEPQAPSSSDEGAQYREAIASALKADTIPSDFTYTERDVALYNLGIGAKRDNLDYVFEGAEDFRPVPTFGVIPPFGAETSFNYDDIVPNFSPMMLLHGEQYLEVKKYPIPTAAHLVSRARLLEVVDKGNAAIARNGISTVIAETGEEVFYNEMTVFLRGCGGFGGQARPADRGPSTAANKPPARSPDVVVEEKTTEEQAALYRLSGDYNPLHVDPSFARMGGFKKPILHGLCTFGFAGKAVYERFGAFRNIKVRFAGTVLPGETLVTEMWQEGGKVLFQTKVKETGKLAIAGGGAELVGKA
;
A
#
# COMPACT_ATOMS: atom_id res chain seq x y z
N MET A 1 16.98 26.61 26.61
CA MET A 1 16.37 26.55 25.27
C MET A 1 17.51 26.31 24.30
N ALA A 2 17.44 25.31 23.44
CA ALA A 2 18.44 25.13 22.39
C ALA A 2 18.32 26.30 21.39
N ASP A 3 19.45 26.77 20.85
CA ASP A 3 19.44 27.81 19.83
C ASP A 3 18.64 27.36 18.62
N GLN A 4 17.79 28.25 18.12
CA GLN A 4 16.91 28.00 16.98
C GLN A 4 17.75 27.75 15.70
N LEU A 5 17.43 26.73 14.89
CA LEU A 5 18.02 26.56 13.57
C LEU A 5 17.63 27.73 12.66
N ARG A 6 18.65 28.39 12.11
CA ARG A 6 18.54 29.56 11.22
C ARG A 6 19.11 29.25 9.84
N PHE A 7 18.54 29.88 8.83
CA PHE A 7 18.94 29.78 7.42
C PHE A 7 19.23 31.18 6.84
N ASP A 8 19.69 32.09 7.71
CA ASP A 8 20.05 33.45 7.33
C ASP A 8 21.10 33.43 6.19
N ASP A 9 20.94 34.35 5.24
CA ASP A 9 21.78 34.50 4.04
C ASP A 9 21.82 33.29 3.09
N GLN A 10 20.94 32.31 3.28
CA GLN A 10 20.76 31.17 2.37
C GLN A 10 19.59 31.38 1.41
N VAL A 11 19.72 30.85 0.20
CA VAL A 11 18.65 30.87 -0.81
C VAL A 11 18.07 29.47 -1.01
N VAL A 12 16.75 29.35 -0.89
CA VAL A 12 16.00 28.10 -1.02
C VAL A 12 15.12 28.17 -2.27
N VAL A 13 15.27 27.19 -3.16
CA VAL A 13 14.33 26.96 -4.27
C VAL A 13 13.41 25.81 -3.89
N VAL A 14 12.10 26.07 -3.90
CA VAL A 14 11.07 25.05 -3.67
C VAL A 14 10.21 24.92 -4.92
N THR A 15 10.20 23.73 -5.52
CA THR A 15 9.38 23.42 -6.70
C THR A 15 7.98 22.93 -6.28
N GLY A 16 6.94 23.32 -7.03
CA GLY A 16 5.54 23.02 -6.67
C GLY A 16 5.13 23.64 -5.33
N ALA A 17 5.49 24.90 -5.12
CA ALA A 17 5.40 25.60 -3.85
C ALA A 17 4.15 26.48 -3.70
N GLY A 18 3.21 26.44 -4.64
CA GLY A 18 1.95 27.18 -4.58
C GLY A 18 0.92 26.58 -3.62
N GLY A 19 1.15 25.38 -3.07
CA GLY A 19 0.28 24.71 -2.11
C GLY A 19 0.93 23.52 -1.42
N GLY A 20 0.19 22.87 -0.50
CA GLY A 20 0.61 21.64 0.18
C GLY A 20 1.98 21.73 0.86
N LEU A 21 2.78 20.67 0.74
CA LEU A 21 4.14 20.57 1.29
C LEU A 21 5.05 21.71 0.83
N GLY A 22 5.03 22.03 -0.46
CA GLY A 22 5.89 23.08 -1.02
C GLY A 22 5.63 24.45 -0.42
N LYS A 23 4.35 24.80 -0.20
CA LYS A 23 3.97 26.07 0.47
C LYS A 23 4.51 26.12 1.90
N VAL A 24 4.31 25.07 2.71
CA VAL A 24 4.75 25.10 4.11
C VAL A 24 6.28 25.09 4.25
N TYR A 25 7.01 24.47 3.32
CA TYR A 25 8.48 24.62 3.26
C TYR A 25 8.87 26.07 3.01
N ALA A 26 8.26 26.71 2.00
CA ALA A 26 8.58 28.09 1.63
C ALA A 26 8.34 29.06 2.79
N LEU A 27 7.19 28.96 3.46
CA LEU A 27 6.86 29.77 4.63
C LEU A 27 7.83 29.53 5.80
N PHE A 28 8.14 28.27 6.10
CA PHE A 28 9.06 27.93 7.16
C PHE A 28 10.46 28.50 6.91
N PHE A 29 11.07 28.23 5.75
CA PHE A 29 12.41 28.71 5.46
C PHE A 29 12.50 30.24 5.46
N ALA A 30 11.49 30.93 4.94
CA ALA A 30 11.41 32.39 5.02
C ALA A 30 11.34 32.89 6.47
N SER A 31 10.51 32.28 7.32
CA SER A 31 10.42 32.63 8.75
C SER A 31 11.73 32.36 9.52
N ARG A 32 12.57 31.45 9.01
CA ARG A 32 13.90 31.14 9.57
C ARG A 32 15.05 31.89 8.87
N GLY A 33 14.73 32.93 8.08
CA GLY A 33 15.69 33.90 7.56
C GLY A 33 16.19 33.67 6.13
N ALA A 34 15.75 32.60 5.46
CA ALA A 34 16.14 32.32 4.09
C ALA A 34 15.43 33.25 3.09
N SER A 35 16.07 33.47 1.94
CA SER A 35 15.39 34.03 0.76
C SER A 35 14.84 32.89 -0.09
N VAL A 36 13.57 32.97 -0.51
CA VAL A 36 12.86 31.82 -1.10
C VAL A 36 12.43 32.10 -2.54
N VAL A 37 12.75 31.18 -3.46
CA VAL A 37 12.12 31.10 -4.77
C VAL A 37 10.95 30.13 -4.69
N VAL A 38 9.75 30.66 -4.86
CA VAL A 38 8.49 29.90 -4.88
C VAL A 38 8.18 29.56 -6.33
N ASN A 39 8.54 28.35 -6.78
CA ASN A 39 8.21 27.88 -8.11
C ASN A 39 6.86 27.15 -8.11
N ASP A 40 5.93 27.57 -8.96
CA ASP A 40 4.70 26.82 -9.24
C ASP A 40 4.17 27.16 -10.64
N LEU A 41 3.90 26.13 -11.46
CA LEU A 41 3.33 26.28 -12.79
C LEU A 41 1.84 26.68 -12.77
N GLY A 42 1.16 26.44 -11.63
CA GLY A 42 -0.26 26.74 -11.45
C GLY A 42 -1.23 25.72 -12.03
N GLY A 43 -0.79 24.48 -12.25
CA GLY A 43 -1.62 23.38 -12.72
C GLY A 43 -2.35 22.64 -11.58
N SER A 44 -3.36 21.85 -11.93
CA SER A 44 -4.06 20.95 -11.00
C SER A 44 -3.16 19.80 -10.53
N PHE A 45 -3.57 18.99 -9.55
CA PHE A 45 -2.84 17.77 -9.17
C PHE A 45 -2.82 16.70 -10.29
N LYS A 46 -3.67 16.87 -11.30
CA LYS A 46 -3.65 16.15 -12.56
C LYS A 46 -2.77 16.86 -13.61
N GLY A 47 -2.05 17.93 -13.30
CA GLY A 47 -1.22 18.65 -14.27
C GLY A 47 -2.00 19.37 -15.37
N GLU A 48 -3.25 19.75 -15.11
CA GLU A 48 -4.09 20.50 -16.06
C GLU A 48 -4.16 21.99 -15.68
N GLY A 49 -4.15 22.88 -16.68
CA GLY A 49 -4.25 24.34 -16.47
C GLY A 49 -2.92 25.04 -16.15
N THR A 50 -2.93 26.38 -16.24
CA THR A 50 -1.82 27.25 -15.82
C THR A 50 -2.41 28.47 -15.12
N SER A 51 -1.99 28.73 -13.88
CA SER A 51 -2.46 29.87 -13.08
C SER A 51 -1.32 30.40 -12.23
N SER A 52 -0.70 31.50 -12.66
CA SER A 52 0.40 32.16 -11.96
C SER A 52 0.07 32.58 -10.52
N LYS A 53 -1.23 32.68 -10.19
CA LYS A 53 -1.73 33.14 -8.89
C LYS A 53 -1.23 32.31 -7.70
N ALA A 54 -0.95 31.01 -7.88
CA ALA A 54 -0.58 30.14 -6.75
C ALA A 54 0.76 30.52 -6.11
N ALA A 55 1.80 30.75 -6.93
CA ALA A 55 3.11 31.17 -6.44
C ALA A 55 3.07 32.60 -5.84
N ASP A 56 2.33 33.51 -6.48
CA ASP A 56 2.20 34.89 -6.03
C ASP A 56 1.57 35.01 -4.65
N VAL A 57 0.54 34.19 -4.36
CA VAL A 57 -0.12 34.15 -3.04
C VAL A 57 0.89 33.84 -1.94
N VAL A 58 1.72 32.81 -2.14
CA VAL A 58 2.72 32.39 -1.13
C VAL A 58 3.83 33.44 -0.99
N VAL A 59 4.28 34.05 -2.09
CA VAL A 59 5.28 35.12 -2.05
C VAL A 59 4.76 36.35 -1.29
N ASN A 60 3.50 36.73 -1.52
CA ASN A 60 2.88 37.85 -0.82
C ASN A 60 2.72 37.56 0.68
N GLU A 61 2.35 36.33 1.05
CA GLU A 61 2.28 35.88 2.44
C GLU A 61 3.67 35.98 3.13
N ILE A 62 4.73 35.53 2.45
CA ILE A 62 6.11 35.64 2.96
C ILE A 62 6.51 37.12 3.14
N LYS A 63 6.26 37.96 2.14
CA LYS A 63 6.62 39.39 2.20
C LYS A 63 5.84 40.14 3.28
N ALA A 64 4.55 39.83 3.45
CA ALA A 64 3.72 40.40 4.50
C ALA A 64 4.23 40.04 5.91
N ALA A 65 4.80 38.86 6.07
CA ALA A 65 5.47 38.42 7.30
C ALA A 65 6.91 38.97 7.46
N GLY A 66 7.38 39.83 6.56
CA GLY A 66 8.72 40.44 6.60
C GLY A 66 9.84 39.59 6.00
N GLY A 67 9.52 38.45 5.37
CA GLY A 67 10.47 37.57 4.69
C GLY A 67 10.81 38.02 3.26
N LYS A 68 11.78 37.33 2.63
CA LYS A 68 12.23 37.59 1.26
C LYS A 68 11.81 36.45 0.34
N ALA A 69 11.01 36.74 -0.68
CA ALA A 69 10.63 35.74 -1.68
C ALA A 69 10.38 36.32 -3.07
N VAL A 70 10.55 35.48 -4.09
CA VAL A 70 10.23 35.77 -5.50
C VAL A 70 9.49 34.58 -6.11
N ALA A 71 8.51 34.86 -6.97
CA ALA A 71 7.73 33.83 -7.67
C ALA A 71 8.47 33.37 -8.92
N ASN A 72 8.27 32.12 -9.31
CA ASN A 72 8.66 31.59 -10.60
C ASN A 72 7.53 30.70 -11.15
N TYR A 73 7.23 30.84 -12.44
CA TYR A 73 6.07 30.18 -13.07
C TYR A 73 6.45 29.12 -14.11
N ASN A 74 7.73 28.77 -14.20
CA ASN A 74 8.20 27.85 -15.22
C ASN A 74 7.87 26.40 -14.86
N SER A 75 7.73 25.56 -15.88
CA SER A 75 7.72 24.11 -15.70
C SER A 75 9.04 23.66 -15.07
N VAL A 76 9.00 22.63 -14.24
CA VAL A 76 10.22 22.02 -13.67
C VAL A 76 11.17 21.45 -14.71
N GLU A 77 10.70 21.26 -15.95
CA GLU A 77 11.55 20.90 -17.08
C GLU A 77 12.53 22.01 -17.48
N ASP A 78 12.11 23.26 -17.25
CA ASP A 78 12.90 24.46 -17.47
C ASP A 78 13.66 24.83 -16.17
N GLY A 79 14.30 23.81 -15.57
CA GLY A 79 15.00 23.95 -14.30
C GLY A 79 16.09 25.04 -14.33
N ASP A 80 16.69 25.29 -15.49
CA ASP A 80 17.61 26.41 -15.74
C ASP A 80 16.95 27.77 -15.47
N LYS A 81 15.75 28.02 -15.98
CA LYS A 81 15.00 29.26 -15.73
C LYS A 81 14.58 29.42 -14.27
N ILE A 82 14.27 28.30 -13.61
CA ILE A 82 13.96 28.29 -12.17
C ILE A 82 15.18 28.72 -11.35
N ILE A 83 16.34 28.10 -11.60
CA ILE A 83 17.56 28.43 -10.87
C ILE A 83 18.06 29.83 -11.25
N GLU A 84 17.93 30.24 -12.51
CA GLU A 84 18.25 31.60 -12.95
C GLU A 84 17.48 32.65 -12.15
N THR A 85 16.20 32.41 -11.83
CA THR A 85 15.42 33.32 -10.97
C THR A 85 16.06 33.49 -9.59
N ALA A 86 16.58 32.41 -9.00
CA ALA A 86 17.29 32.49 -7.71
C ALA A 86 18.57 33.34 -7.82
N ILE A 87 19.33 33.14 -8.90
CA ILE A 87 20.57 33.88 -9.16
C ILE A 87 20.29 35.36 -9.42
N GLN A 88 19.30 35.69 -10.23
CA GLN A 88 18.95 37.08 -10.55
C GLN A 88 18.39 37.82 -9.32
N ALA A 89 17.54 37.17 -8.52
CA ALA A 89 16.92 37.83 -7.36
C ALA A 89 17.84 37.92 -6.14
N PHE A 90 18.68 36.90 -5.91
CA PHE A 90 19.41 36.75 -4.65
C PHE A 90 20.90 36.43 -4.81
N GLY A 91 21.41 36.28 -6.05
CA GLY A 91 22.82 36.08 -6.36
C GLY A 91 23.38 34.68 -6.10
N ARG A 92 22.58 33.76 -5.52
CA ARG A 92 23.03 32.42 -5.12
C ARG A 92 21.87 31.42 -5.03
N ILE A 93 22.21 30.14 -4.84
CA ILE A 93 21.30 29.06 -4.44
C ILE A 93 22.04 28.15 -3.46
N ASP A 94 21.38 27.75 -2.37
CA ASP A 94 21.98 26.92 -1.32
C ASP A 94 21.21 25.61 -1.11
N ILE A 95 19.89 25.67 -1.23
CA ILE A 95 18.99 24.56 -0.95
C ILE A 95 18.03 24.39 -2.13
N LEU A 96 17.96 23.17 -2.68
CA LEU A 96 16.98 22.77 -3.69
C LEU A 96 16.04 21.70 -3.12
N ILE A 97 14.75 22.00 -3.09
CA ILE A 97 13.70 21.05 -2.69
C ILE A 97 12.90 20.66 -3.94
N ASN A 98 13.17 19.47 -4.46
CA ASN A 98 12.45 18.85 -5.58
C ASN A 98 11.16 18.22 -5.06
N ASN A 99 10.12 19.04 -4.92
CA ASN A 99 8.82 18.69 -4.36
C ASN A 99 7.70 18.62 -5.41
N ALA A 100 7.81 19.31 -6.54
CA ALA A 100 6.77 19.34 -7.57
C ALA A 100 6.32 17.92 -7.98
N GLY A 101 5.01 17.74 -8.12
CA GLY A 101 4.46 16.43 -8.44
C GLY A 101 2.98 16.47 -8.82
N ILE A 102 2.57 15.45 -9.57
CA ILE A 102 1.22 15.20 -10.08
C ILE A 102 0.88 13.70 -10.02
N LEU A 103 -0.40 13.32 -10.16
CA LEU A 103 -0.82 11.91 -10.24
C LEU A 103 -1.57 11.56 -11.53
N ARG A 104 -1.51 10.26 -11.85
CA ARG A 104 -2.28 9.55 -12.86
C ARG A 104 -2.57 8.15 -12.33
N ASP A 105 -3.52 8.07 -11.40
CA ASP A 105 -3.92 6.80 -10.79
C ASP A 105 -4.80 6.04 -11.78
N ILE A 106 -4.23 4.98 -12.33
CA ILE A 106 -4.85 4.15 -13.35
C ILE A 106 -4.20 2.76 -13.30
N SER A 107 -5.04 1.72 -13.32
CA SER A 107 -4.54 0.34 -13.36
C SER A 107 -3.58 0.15 -14.53
N PHE A 108 -2.58 -0.71 -14.36
CA PHE A 108 -1.57 -0.92 -15.40
C PHE A 108 -2.18 -1.39 -16.73
N LYS A 109 -3.28 -2.14 -16.68
CA LYS A 109 -4.06 -2.52 -17.87
C LYS A 109 -4.54 -1.29 -18.67
N ASN A 110 -4.99 -0.24 -17.99
CA ASN A 110 -5.63 0.91 -18.62
C ASN A 110 -4.67 2.09 -18.85
N MET A 111 -3.50 2.10 -18.20
CA MET A 111 -2.50 3.17 -18.33
C MET A 111 -2.05 3.40 -19.78
N THR A 112 -2.10 4.64 -20.26
CA THR A 112 -1.59 5.01 -21.59
C THR A 112 -0.12 5.43 -21.54
N ASP A 113 0.55 5.50 -22.69
CA ASP A 113 1.90 6.05 -22.80
C ASP A 113 1.95 7.50 -22.29
N GLN A 114 0.91 8.30 -22.56
CA GLN A 114 0.83 9.68 -22.10
C GLN A 114 0.76 9.77 -20.57
N ASP A 115 0.02 8.87 -19.91
CA ASP A 115 -0.05 8.81 -18.45
C ASP A 115 1.31 8.45 -17.83
N TRP A 116 2.08 7.59 -18.49
CA TRP A 116 3.43 7.25 -18.06
C TRP A 116 4.40 8.43 -18.26
N ASP A 117 4.45 8.95 -19.48
CA ASP A 117 5.40 9.98 -19.91
C ASP A 117 5.21 11.27 -19.09
N LEU A 118 3.96 11.66 -18.81
CA LEU A 118 3.66 12.84 -18.00
C LEU A 118 4.21 12.73 -16.57
N ILE A 119 4.07 11.56 -15.92
CA ILE A 119 4.59 11.34 -14.57
C ILE A 119 6.12 11.35 -14.55
N MET A 120 6.78 10.70 -15.51
CA MET A 120 8.24 10.70 -15.60
C MET A 120 8.79 12.10 -15.88
N LYS A 121 8.10 12.86 -16.74
CA LYS A 121 8.46 14.22 -17.13
C LYS A 121 8.48 15.18 -15.94
N VAL A 122 7.45 15.16 -15.10
CA VAL A 122 7.38 16.05 -13.93
C VAL A 122 8.29 15.59 -12.79
N HIS A 123 8.20 14.32 -12.38
CA HIS A 123 8.84 13.86 -11.15
C HIS A 123 10.32 13.51 -11.33
N VAL A 124 10.69 12.94 -12.48
CA VAL A 124 12.06 12.45 -12.71
C VAL A 124 12.87 13.47 -13.51
N ARG A 125 12.38 13.83 -14.69
CA ARG A 125 13.07 14.79 -15.56
C ARG A 125 13.09 16.19 -14.96
N GLY A 126 12.00 16.63 -14.32
CA GLY A 126 11.96 17.92 -13.61
C GLY A 126 12.99 18.02 -12.48
N ALA A 127 13.07 17.00 -11.62
CA ALA A 127 14.07 16.96 -10.54
C ALA A 127 15.51 16.96 -11.09
N TYR A 128 15.76 16.20 -12.16
CA TYR A 128 17.04 16.21 -12.89
C TYR A 128 17.39 17.61 -13.39
N LYS A 129 16.47 18.27 -14.11
CA LYS A 129 16.67 19.59 -14.71
C LYS A 129 17.01 20.64 -13.67
N CYS A 130 16.24 20.72 -12.59
CA CYS A 130 16.50 21.64 -11.47
C CYS A 130 17.85 21.35 -10.80
N ALA A 131 18.14 20.08 -10.49
CA ALA A 131 19.40 19.72 -9.85
C ALA A 131 20.62 20.01 -10.74
N ARG A 132 20.53 19.69 -12.04
CA ARG A 132 21.58 19.95 -13.03
C ARG A 132 21.86 21.44 -13.18
N ALA A 133 20.82 22.28 -13.16
CA ALA A 133 20.98 23.74 -13.19
C ALA A 133 21.59 24.31 -11.90
N ALA A 134 21.24 23.76 -10.73
CA ALA A 134 21.80 24.20 -9.44
C ALA A 134 23.26 23.75 -9.22
N TRP A 135 23.64 22.61 -9.80
CA TRP A 135 24.90 21.92 -9.52
C TRP A 135 26.17 22.77 -9.73
N PRO A 136 26.33 23.52 -10.83
CA PRO A 136 27.51 24.36 -11.03
C PRO A 136 27.66 25.43 -9.94
N HIS A 137 26.55 26.00 -9.47
CA HIS A 137 26.55 27.00 -8.39
C HIS A 137 26.98 26.35 -7.08
N PHE A 138 26.38 25.22 -6.71
CA PHE A 138 26.76 24.46 -5.52
C PHE A 138 28.24 24.07 -5.50
N ARG A 139 28.77 23.59 -6.63
CA ARG A 139 30.20 23.24 -6.76
C ARG A 139 31.09 24.45 -6.61
N LYS A 140 30.76 25.57 -7.25
CA LYS A 140 31.54 26.81 -7.19
C LYS A 140 31.65 27.35 -5.76
N GLN A 141 30.55 27.33 -5.01
CA GLN A 141 30.51 27.84 -3.64
C GLN A 141 30.91 26.79 -2.58
N LYS A 142 31.14 25.53 -2.98
CA LYS A 142 31.43 24.39 -2.09
C LYS A 142 30.37 24.21 -0.99
N TYR A 143 29.10 24.37 -1.37
CA TYR A 143 27.97 24.15 -0.48
C TYR A 143 26.71 23.91 -1.32
N GLY A 144 25.94 22.89 -0.97
CA GLY A 144 24.60 22.68 -1.50
C GLY A 144 23.81 21.65 -0.70
N ARG A 145 22.49 21.75 -0.69
CA ARG A 145 21.61 20.79 -0.05
C ARG A 145 20.46 20.45 -0.99
N VAL A 146 20.22 19.17 -1.22
CA VAL A 146 19.17 18.69 -2.13
C VAL A 146 18.25 17.74 -1.37
N ILE A 147 16.95 18.00 -1.47
CA ILE A 147 15.91 17.08 -1.02
C ILE A 147 15.11 16.63 -2.24
N ASN A 148 15.06 15.32 -2.45
CA ASN A 148 14.21 14.70 -3.45
C ASN A 148 13.04 13.99 -2.76
N THR A 149 11.81 14.26 -3.22
CA THR A 149 10.60 13.71 -2.62
C THR A 149 10.20 12.39 -3.29
N ALA A 150 10.41 11.29 -2.59
CA ALA A 150 9.87 9.96 -2.91
C ALA A 150 8.45 9.79 -2.33
N SER A 151 8.02 8.55 -2.08
CA SER A 151 6.75 8.23 -1.41
C SER A 151 6.73 6.76 -0.96
N ALA A 152 5.79 6.39 -0.08
CA ALA A 152 5.54 4.98 0.24
C ALA A 152 5.20 4.16 -1.02
N ALA A 153 4.44 4.71 -1.97
CA ALA A 153 4.17 4.07 -3.26
C ALA A 153 5.47 3.82 -4.06
N GLY A 154 6.44 4.72 -3.99
CA GLY A 154 7.77 4.50 -4.56
C GLY A 154 8.53 3.37 -3.86
N LEU A 155 8.62 3.43 -2.52
CA LEU A 155 9.39 2.47 -1.75
C LEU A 155 8.83 1.04 -1.83
N PHE A 156 7.51 0.86 -1.85
CA PHE A 156 6.87 -0.45 -1.70
C PHE A 156 6.03 -0.89 -2.90
N GLY A 157 5.77 -0.01 -3.86
CA GLY A 157 4.76 -0.21 -4.89
C GLY A 157 3.35 0.12 -4.38
N SER A 158 2.46 0.50 -5.31
CA SER A 158 1.04 0.74 -5.03
C SER A 158 0.20 0.34 -6.24
N PHE A 159 -0.95 -0.30 -5.99
CA PHE A 159 -1.87 -0.74 -7.04
C PHE A 159 -2.41 0.48 -7.81
N GLY A 160 -2.39 0.45 -9.14
CA GLY A 160 -2.89 1.55 -9.97
C GLY A 160 -1.93 2.74 -10.07
N GLN A 161 -0.69 2.60 -9.60
CA GLN A 161 0.29 3.67 -9.55
C GLN A 161 1.65 3.25 -10.14
N ALA A 162 1.67 2.35 -11.13
CA ALA A 162 2.92 1.81 -11.68
C ALA A 162 3.90 2.89 -12.19
N ASN A 163 3.41 3.94 -12.85
CA ASN A 163 4.18 5.12 -13.28
C ASN A 163 4.70 5.93 -12.08
N TYR A 164 3.86 6.20 -11.09
CA TYR A 164 4.21 6.99 -9.90
C TYR A 164 5.19 6.25 -8.98
N SER A 165 4.97 4.96 -8.71
CA SER A 165 5.90 4.10 -7.99
C SER A 165 7.27 4.08 -8.65
N ALA A 166 7.32 3.98 -9.98
CA ALA A 166 8.56 4.02 -10.74
C ALA A 166 9.27 5.38 -10.59
N ALA A 167 8.55 6.49 -10.79
CA ALA A 167 9.13 7.83 -10.67
C ALA A 167 9.63 8.14 -9.26
N LYS A 168 8.87 7.77 -8.23
CA LYS A 168 9.24 8.04 -6.83
C LYS A 168 10.39 7.19 -6.33
N LEU A 169 10.54 5.96 -6.83
CA LEU A 169 11.74 5.18 -6.49
C LEU A 169 12.97 5.58 -7.33
N ALA A 170 12.78 6.10 -8.55
CA ALA A 170 13.89 6.68 -9.32
C ALA A 170 14.59 7.82 -8.56
N MET A 171 13.85 8.56 -7.73
CA MET A 171 14.43 9.59 -6.85
C MET A 171 15.41 9.04 -5.81
N VAL A 172 15.26 7.78 -5.38
CA VAL A 172 16.22 7.15 -4.46
C VAL A 172 17.57 6.95 -5.14
N GLY A 173 17.60 6.22 -6.26
CA GLY A 173 18.84 5.97 -6.99
C GLY A 173 19.50 7.25 -7.52
N PHE A 174 18.70 8.23 -7.95
CA PHE A 174 19.21 9.55 -8.33
C PHE A 174 19.92 10.23 -7.15
N THR A 175 19.29 10.25 -5.98
CA THR A 175 19.81 10.92 -4.79
C THR A 175 21.07 10.27 -4.24
N GLU A 176 21.12 8.94 -4.19
CA GLU A 176 22.33 8.23 -3.72
C GLU A 176 23.54 8.51 -4.61
N THR A 177 23.32 8.67 -5.92
CA THR A 177 24.38 9.08 -6.84
C THR A 177 24.80 10.53 -6.59
N LEU A 178 23.86 11.47 -6.49
CA LEU A 178 24.17 12.87 -6.17
C LEU A 178 24.93 13.00 -4.85
N ALA A 179 24.56 12.21 -3.84
CA ALA A 179 25.23 12.17 -2.54
C ALA A 179 26.70 11.79 -2.68
N LYS A 180 27.01 10.76 -3.48
CA LYS A 180 28.39 10.32 -3.75
C LYS A 180 29.18 11.35 -4.57
N GLU A 181 28.57 11.95 -5.59
CA GLU A 181 29.25 12.96 -6.44
C GLU A 181 29.48 14.29 -5.73
N GLY A 182 28.52 14.69 -4.90
CA GLY A 182 28.46 15.96 -4.20
C GLY A 182 29.33 16.06 -2.95
N ALA A 183 29.67 14.92 -2.32
CA ALA A 183 30.35 14.87 -1.03
C ALA A 183 31.62 15.74 -0.98
N LYS A 184 32.49 15.66 -2.00
CA LYS A 184 33.74 16.43 -2.07
C LYS A 184 33.55 17.95 -2.22
N TYR A 185 32.33 18.38 -2.55
CA TYR A 185 31.93 19.79 -2.68
C TYR A 185 31.03 20.25 -1.53
N ASN A 186 30.85 19.44 -0.47
CA ASN A 186 29.87 19.70 0.60
C ASN A 186 28.46 19.92 0.03
N ILE A 187 28.10 19.11 -0.97
CA ILE A 187 26.75 19.02 -1.50
C ILE A 187 26.14 17.74 -0.95
N LEU A 188 25.15 17.87 -0.06
CA LEU A 188 24.48 16.73 0.56
C LEU A 188 23.10 16.55 -0.07
N SER A 189 22.76 15.31 -0.41
CA SER A 189 21.48 14.99 -1.04
C SER A 189 20.77 13.89 -0.26
N ASN A 190 19.51 14.08 0.12
CA ASN A 190 18.73 13.11 0.88
C ASN A 190 17.31 12.96 0.33
N VAL A 191 16.67 11.84 0.66
CA VAL A 191 15.31 11.49 0.24
C VAL A 191 14.36 11.56 1.42
N ILE A 192 13.18 12.13 1.18
CA ILE A 192 12.04 11.98 2.08
C ILE A 192 10.92 11.20 1.38
N ALA A 193 10.21 10.36 2.13
CA ALA A 193 8.99 9.67 1.75
C ALA A 193 7.87 10.17 2.68
N PRO A 194 7.29 11.35 2.40
CA PRO A 194 6.32 11.96 3.29
C PRO A 194 4.97 11.24 3.23
N ILE A 195 4.32 11.16 4.37
CA ILE A 195 2.90 10.81 4.52
C ILE A 195 2.20 12.08 5.01
N ALA A 196 1.57 12.80 4.09
CA ALA A 196 0.91 14.07 4.37
C ALA A 196 -0.42 14.19 3.61
N ALA A 197 -1.35 14.92 4.21
CA ALA A 197 -2.52 15.44 3.57
C ALA A 197 -2.09 16.38 2.46
N SER A 198 -2.69 16.17 1.30
CA SER A 198 -2.56 17.00 0.13
C SER A 198 -3.86 16.84 -0.66
N ARG A 199 -4.06 17.72 -1.65
CA ARG A 199 -5.15 17.57 -2.64
C ARG A 199 -5.23 16.16 -3.26
N MET A 200 -4.13 15.40 -3.17
CA MET A 200 -3.93 14.05 -3.68
C MET A 200 -4.42 12.95 -2.73
N THR A 201 -4.24 13.13 -1.41
CA THR A 201 -4.69 12.17 -0.37
C THR A 201 -6.10 12.47 0.11
N GLU A 202 -6.59 13.71 -0.09
CA GLU A 202 -7.97 14.17 0.15
C GLU A 202 -9.04 13.34 -0.56
N THR A 203 -8.71 12.70 -1.69
CA THR A 203 -9.66 11.87 -2.46
C THR A 203 -9.72 10.41 -2.02
N VAL A 204 -8.88 9.99 -1.06
CA VAL A 204 -8.68 8.57 -0.71
C VAL A 204 -8.66 8.32 0.80
N MET A 205 -8.39 9.35 1.61
CA MET A 205 -8.33 9.25 3.08
C MET A 205 -9.48 10.03 3.73
N PRO A 206 -10.04 9.55 4.85
CA PRO A 206 -11.05 10.28 5.62
C PRO A 206 -10.56 11.66 6.12
N PRO A 207 -11.45 12.67 6.25
CA PRO A 207 -11.11 14.01 6.71
C PRO A 207 -10.36 14.06 8.06
N ASP A 208 -10.76 13.25 9.04
CA ASP A 208 -10.14 13.15 10.37
C ASP A 208 -8.69 12.63 10.33
N VAL A 209 -8.39 11.73 9.38
CA VAL A 209 -7.03 11.26 9.10
C VAL A 209 -6.22 12.38 8.44
N LEU A 210 -6.81 13.12 7.51
CA LEU A 210 -6.17 14.23 6.81
C LEU A 210 -5.84 15.40 7.74
N GLU A 211 -6.70 15.70 8.71
CA GLU A 211 -6.45 16.72 9.73
C GLU A 211 -5.21 16.43 10.58
N ASN A 212 -4.88 15.16 10.79
CA ASN A 212 -3.69 14.73 11.52
C ASN A 212 -2.45 14.60 10.62
N LEU A 213 -2.60 14.58 9.30
CA LEU A 213 -1.52 14.47 8.32
C LEU A 213 -1.05 15.84 7.79
N LYS A 214 -1.08 16.90 8.60
CA LYS A 214 -0.68 18.25 8.16
C LYS A 214 0.71 18.26 7.50
N PRO A 215 0.89 18.98 6.37
CA PRO A 215 2.20 19.15 5.73
C PRO A 215 3.32 19.60 6.68
N ASP A 216 2.96 20.36 7.72
CA ASP A 216 3.85 20.86 8.77
C ASP A 216 4.66 19.77 9.47
N TRP A 217 4.15 18.53 9.57
CA TRP A 217 4.88 17.42 10.18
C TRP A 217 6.17 17.04 9.46
N VAL A 218 6.27 17.37 8.16
CA VAL A 218 7.42 17.03 7.31
C VAL A 218 8.52 18.09 7.39
N VAL A 219 8.14 19.34 7.65
CA VAL A 219 9.02 20.51 7.63
C VAL A 219 10.24 20.36 8.57
N PRO A 220 10.10 19.90 9.83
CA PRO A 220 11.22 19.78 10.75
C PRO A 220 12.33 18.87 10.26
N LEU A 221 11.99 17.72 9.67
CA LEU A 221 12.97 16.80 9.11
C LEU A 221 13.71 17.44 7.92
N VAL A 222 12.98 18.06 7.00
CA VAL A 222 13.57 18.75 5.83
C VAL A 222 14.53 19.84 6.30
N ALA A 223 14.12 20.65 7.27
CA ALA A 223 14.97 21.69 7.86
C ALA A 223 16.26 21.12 8.45
N VAL A 224 16.18 20.04 9.23
CA VAL A 224 17.38 19.36 9.77
C VAL A 224 18.28 18.88 8.65
N LEU A 225 17.75 18.19 7.63
CA LEU A 225 18.54 17.60 6.54
C LEU A 225 19.22 18.62 5.62
N VAL A 226 18.70 19.85 5.55
CA VAL A 226 19.29 20.93 4.73
C VAL A 226 20.03 21.98 5.56
N HIS A 227 20.08 21.86 6.88
CA HIS A 227 20.87 22.79 7.69
C HIS A 227 22.38 22.58 7.46
N LYS A 228 23.17 23.64 7.64
CA LYS A 228 24.63 23.59 7.47
C LYS A 228 25.33 22.61 8.41
N SER A 229 24.74 22.30 9.56
CA SER A 229 25.26 21.32 10.52
C SER A 229 24.90 19.86 10.20
N ASN A 230 24.06 19.61 9.18
CA ASN A 230 23.69 18.26 8.80
C ASN A 230 24.90 17.48 8.28
N THR A 231 24.98 16.20 8.64
CA THR A 231 25.97 15.23 8.16
C THR A 231 25.34 14.08 7.37
N GLU A 232 24.02 13.93 7.38
CA GLU A 232 23.33 12.88 6.63
C GLU A 232 23.45 13.14 5.12
N ASN A 233 23.83 12.11 4.37
CA ASN A 233 24.01 12.18 2.93
C ASN A 233 23.68 10.83 2.28
N GLY A 234 22.86 10.84 1.23
CA GLY A 234 22.38 9.63 0.56
C GLY A 234 21.38 8.84 1.40
N THR A 235 20.69 9.49 2.34
CA THR A 235 19.80 8.81 3.29
C THR A 235 18.33 8.95 2.94
N ILE A 236 17.53 7.99 3.39
CA ILE A 236 16.11 7.86 3.06
C ILE A 236 15.31 7.92 4.36
N TRP A 237 14.25 8.72 4.38
CA TRP A 237 13.47 8.97 5.59
C TRP A 237 11.98 8.89 5.32
N GLU A 238 11.25 8.34 6.27
CA GLU A 238 9.79 8.40 6.32
C GLU A 238 9.37 9.40 7.39
N VAL A 239 8.33 10.16 7.09
CA VAL A 239 7.83 11.20 7.99
C VAL A 239 6.36 11.51 7.74
N GLY A 240 5.58 11.61 8.81
CA GLY A 240 4.16 11.97 8.76
C GLY A 240 3.51 11.90 10.15
N ALA A 241 2.46 12.69 10.39
CA ALA A 241 1.73 12.78 11.67
C ALA A 241 2.62 12.73 12.93
N GLY A 242 3.73 13.47 12.94
CA GLY A 242 4.67 13.50 14.06
C GLY A 242 5.56 12.26 14.23
N HIS A 243 5.47 11.24 13.38
CA HIS A 243 6.43 10.14 13.35
C HIS A 243 7.55 10.41 12.34
N VAL A 244 8.78 10.10 12.71
CA VAL A 244 9.97 10.19 11.84
C VAL A 244 10.79 8.92 11.98
N ALA A 245 11.17 8.29 10.86
CA ALA A 245 12.01 7.10 10.84
C ALA A 245 13.00 7.13 9.67
N LYS A 246 14.11 6.39 9.80
CA LYS A 246 15.15 6.28 8.79
C LYS A 246 15.08 4.91 8.11
N PHE A 247 15.31 4.87 6.81
CA PHE A 247 15.42 3.65 6.02
C PHE A 247 16.86 3.34 5.64
N ARG A 248 17.18 2.05 5.55
CA ARG A 248 18.37 1.54 4.88
C ARG A 248 18.06 0.25 4.13
N TRP A 249 18.91 -0.06 3.15
CA TRP A 249 18.88 -1.36 2.50
C TRP A 249 19.46 -2.44 3.42
N GLU A 250 18.77 -3.58 3.49
CA GLU A 250 19.24 -4.78 4.16
C GLU A 250 19.31 -5.92 3.15
N ARG A 251 20.48 -6.54 3.04
CA ARG A 251 20.78 -7.63 2.11
C ARG A 251 20.97 -8.91 2.91
N SER A 252 20.33 -10.00 2.48
CA SER A 252 20.49 -11.31 3.12
C SER A 252 21.94 -11.82 3.01
N SER A 253 22.29 -12.81 3.83
CA SER A 253 23.57 -13.52 3.68
C SER A 253 23.67 -14.19 2.29
N GLY A 254 22.53 -14.66 1.80
CA GLY A 254 22.35 -15.21 0.46
C GLY A 254 22.84 -16.64 0.31
N LEU A 255 22.37 -17.28 -0.75
CA LEU A 255 22.75 -18.62 -1.15
C LEU A 255 24.04 -18.54 -1.97
N LEU A 256 25.10 -19.22 -1.53
CA LEU A 256 26.34 -19.41 -2.30
C LEU A 256 26.47 -20.87 -2.76
N LEU A 257 26.38 -21.09 -4.06
CA LEU A 257 26.62 -22.39 -4.71
C LEU A 257 27.90 -22.34 -5.55
N LYS A 258 28.38 -23.51 -5.97
CA LYS A 258 29.59 -23.63 -6.80
C LYS A 258 29.32 -23.10 -8.21
N ALA A 259 30.11 -22.13 -8.67
CA ALA A 259 29.99 -21.48 -9.97
C ALA A 259 30.62 -22.33 -11.08
N ASP A 260 29.98 -23.47 -11.36
CA ASP A 260 30.31 -24.39 -12.46
C ASP A 260 29.03 -24.98 -13.06
N ASP A 261 29.14 -26.04 -13.86
CA ASP A 261 28.00 -26.68 -14.52
C ASP A 261 26.99 -27.31 -13.53
N SER A 262 27.35 -27.49 -12.25
CA SER A 262 26.41 -27.92 -11.21
C SER A 262 25.51 -26.78 -10.72
N TYR A 263 25.80 -25.52 -11.06
CA TYR A 263 24.94 -24.38 -10.77
C TYR A 263 23.73 -24.35 -11.70
N THR A 264 22.72 -25.16 -11.36
CA THR A 264 21.49 -25.31 -12.15
C THR A 264 20.31 -24.61 -11.46
N PRO A 265 19.24 -24.26 -12.20
CA PRO A 265 18.01 -23.77 -11.59
C PRO A 265 17.42 -24.75 -10.56
N GLY A 266 17.53 -26.06 -10.79
CA GLY A 266 17.10 -27.07 -9.81
C GLY A 266 17.92 -27.05 -8.52
N ALA A 267 19.24 -26.81 -8.60
CA ALA A 267 20.08 -26.63 -7.41
C ALA A 267 19.71 -25.36 -6.63
N VAL A 268 19.43 -24.26 -7.34
CA VAL A 268 18.95 -23.00 -6.74
C VAL A 268 17.61 -23.20 -6.05
N LEU A 269 16.63 -23.85 -6.71
CA LEU A 269 15.31 -24.12 -6.14
C LEU A 269 15.38 -25.01 -4.91
N LYS A 270 16.26 -26.03 -4.90
CA LYS A 270 16.47 -26.91 -3.75
C LYS A 270 16.96 -26.18 -2.51
N ALA A 271 17.79 -25.16 -2.68
CA ALA A 271 18.39 -24.39 -1.61
C ALA A 271 17.76 -22.98 -1.45
N TRP A 272 16.56 -22.77 -1.99
CA TRP A 272 15.95 -21.44 -2.10
C TRP A 272 15.75 -20.73 -0.75
N ASP A 273 15.52 -21.48 0.32
CA ASP A 273 15.33 -20.90 1.66
C ASP A 273 16.54 -20.06 2.12
N GLN A 274 17.76 -20.32 1.62
CA GLN A 274 18.95 -19.53 1.95
C GLN A 274 19.02 -18.19 1.22
N VAL A 275 18.30 -18.04 0.10
CA VAL A 275 18.30 -16.79 -0.69
C VAL A 275 17.78 -15.63 0.16
N GLY A 276 16.72 -15.88 0.94
CA GLY A 276 16.08 -14.93 1.84
C GLY A 276 16.48 -15.07 3.30
N ASP A 277 17.66 -15.64 3.61
CA ASP A 277 18.11 -15.79 4.98
C ASP A 277 18.69 -14.48 5.54
N PHE A 278 17.89 -13.80 6.37
CA PHE A 278 18.26 -12.57 7.07
C PHE A 278 18.74 -12.81 8.51
N SER A 279 19.18 -14.03 8.86
CA SER A 279 19.76 -14.31 10.19
C SER A 279 21.11 -13.61 10.42
N ASN A 280 21.86 -13.36 9.36
CA ASN A 280 23.12 -12.60 9.38
C ASN A 280 23.16 -11.61 8.20
N PRO A 281 22.35 -10.54 8.23
CA PRO A 281 22.19 -9.64 7.11
C PRO A 281 23.35 -8.63 7.01
N GLN A 282 23.49 -8.03 5.83
CA GLN A 282 24.40 -6.94 5.54
C GLN A 282 23.64 -5.63 5.32
N TYR A 283 24.28 -4.50 5.59
CA TYR A 283 23.72 -3.16 5.39
C TYR A 283 24.54 -2.37 4.36
N PRO A 284 24.44 -2.74 3.08
CA PRO A 284 25.35 -2.25 2.04
C PRO A 284 25.12 -0.79 1.65
N SER A 285 26.20 -0.15 1.17
CA SER A 285 26.20 1.12 0.43
C SER A 285 26.76 0.97 -0.99
N GLY A 286 26.89 -0.29 -1.44
CA GLY A 286 27.51 -0.69 -2.70
C GLY A 286 27.34 -2.19 -2.98
N PRO A 287 27.85 -2.67 -4.13
CA PRO A 287 27.74 -4.07 -4.52
C PRO A 287 28.39 -5.01 -3.51
N ALA A 288 27.96 -6.28 -3.51
CA ALA A 288 28.68 -7.34 -2.82
C ALA A 288 30.09 -7.51 -3.40
N ASP A 289 30.99 -8.10 -2.60
CA ASP A 289 32.32 -8.46 -3.07
C ASP A 289 32.23 -9.74 -3.93
N PHE A 290 31.86 -9.55 -5.21
CA PHE A 290 31.67 -10.64 -6.16
C PHE A 290 32.96 -11.40 -6.49
N LEU A 291 34.13 -10.81 -6.23
CA LEU A 291 35.42 -11.49 -6.40
C LEU A 291 35.61 -12.50 -5.27
N THR A 292 35.50 -12.06 -4.01
CA THR A 292 35.58 -12.96 -2.86
C THR A 292 34.49 -14.04 -2.92
N LEU A 293 33.25 -13.68 -3.32
CA LEU A 293 32.18 -14.65 -3.52
C LEU A 293 32.52 -15.69 -4.58
N LEU A 294 33.16 -15.30 -5.69
CA LEU A 294 33.59 -16.24 -6.72
C LEU A 294 34.70 -17.17 -6.19
N GLU A 295 35.71 -16.63 -5.51
CA GLU A 295 36.78 -17.43 -4.91
C GLU A 295 36.21 -18.46 -3.91
N ASP A 296 35.29 -18.04 -3.06
CA ASP A 296 34.64 -18.92 -2.07
C ASP A 296 33.70 -19.92 -2.71
N SER A 297 33.01 -19.53 -3.78
CA SER A 297 32.21 -20.43 -4.62
C SER A 297 33.08 -21.54 -5.21
N MET A 298 34.26 -21.20 -5.74
CA MET A 298 35.17 -22.17 -6.36
C MET A 298 35.74 -23.19 -5.37
N LYS A 299 35.87 -22.82 -4.08
CA LYS A 299 36.28 -23.73 -2.99
C LYS A 299 35.19 -24.74 -2.60
N LYS A 300 33.93 -24.54 -3.00
CA LYS A 300 32.84 -25.50 -2.72
C LYS A 300 32.95 -26.76 -3.58
N GLY A 301 32.39 -27.86 -3.08
CA GLY A 301 32.11 -29.05 -3.88
C GLY A 301 30.90 -28.85 -4.81
N PRO A 302 30.63 -29.78 -5.75
CA PRO A 302 29.50 -29.68 -6.68
C PRO A 302 28.16 -29.45 -5.96
N SER A 303 27.33 -28.59 -6.54
CA SER A 303 26.04 -28.20 -5.95
C SER A 303 25.06 -29.36 -5.96
N ALA A 304 24.37 -29.57 -4.84
CA ALA A 304 23.35 -30.61 -4.73
C ALA A 304 22.17 -30.31 -5.66
N GLN A 305 21.83 -31.25 -6.54
CA GLN A 305 20.78 -31.04 -7.53
C GLN A 305 19.38 -31.22 -6.93
N GLY A 306 18.45 -30.40 -7.39
CA GLY A 306 17.00 -30.54 -7.20
C GLY A 306 16.29 -30.74 -8.53
N GLU A 307 14.96 -30.72 -8.50
CA GLU A 307 14.16 -30.82 -9.71
C GLU A 307 14.29 -29.55 -10.56
N ASN A 308 14.66 -29.70 -11.82
CA ASN A 308 14.78 -28.57 -12.74
C ASN A 308 13.39 -28.08 -13.20
N PRO A 309 13.26 -26.78 -13.54
CA PRO A 309 12.08 -26.29 -14.24
C PRO A 309 11.99 -26.89 -15.65
N ASP A 310 10.76 -27.08 -16.13
CA ASP A 310 10.44 -27.43 -17.51
C ASP A 310 9.62 -26.29 -18.12
N PHE A 311 10.14 -25.70 -19.19
CA PHE A 311 9.49 -24.62 -19.93
C PHE A 311 8.93 -25.10 -21.28
N THR A 312 8.81 -26.41 -21.48
CA THR A 312 8.17 -26.97 -22.67
C THR A 312 6.78 -26.38 -22.87
N GLY A 313 6.53 -25.83 -24.06
CA GLY A 313 5.28 -25.17 -24.40
C GLY A 313 5.13 -23.72 -23.89
N ARG A 314 6.14 -23.19 -23.19
CA ARG A 314 6.21 -21.77 -22.79
C ARG A 314 6.97 -20.94 -23.82
N VAL A 315 6.58 -19.68 -23.95
CA VAL A 315 7.29 -18.70 -24.79
C VAL A 315 7.96 -17.63 -23.92
N ALA A 316 9.27 -17.49 -24.08
CA ALA A 316 10.08 -16.50 -23.38
C ALA A 316 10.62 -15.43 -24.34
N LEU A 317 10.33 -14.17 -24.02
CA LEU A 317 10.87 -13.00 -24.71
C LEU A 317 12.03 -12.41 -23.89
N VAL A 318 13.19 -12.24 -24.52
CA VAL A 318 14.37 -11.62 -23.90
C VAL A 318 14.79 -10.39 -24.69
N THR A 319 14.74 -9.22 -24.05
CA THR A 319 15.21 -7.95 -24.63
C THR A 319 16.70 -7.73 -24.35
N GLY A 320 17.42 -7.14 -25.31
CA GLY A 320 18.88 -7.14 -25.29
C GLY A 320 19.44 -8.57 -25.28
N GLY A 321 18.78 -9.48 -25.98
CA GLY A 321 19.07 -10.91 -26.01
C GLY A 321 20.16 -11.31 -27.00
N GLY A 322 20.66 -10.39 -27.83
CA GLY A 322 21.63 -10.70 -28.88
C GLY A 322 23.06 -10.95 -28.36
N ALA A 323 23.38 -10.52 -27.15
CA ALA A 323 24.71 -10.68 -26.56
C ALA A 323 24.69 -10.72 -25.02
N GLY A 324 25.86 -11.00 -24.42
CA GLY A 324 26.12 -10.88 -22.99
C GLY A 324 25.11 -11.62 -22.11
N ILE A 325 24.60 -10.93 -21.09
CA ILE A 325 23.66 -11.48 -20.10
C ILE A 325 22.35 -11.95 -20.74
N GLY A 326 21.78 -11.17 -21.67
CA GLY A 326 20.53 -11.54 -22.33
C GLY A 326 20.67 -12.81 -23.18
N ARG A 327 21.80 -12.95 -23.90
CA ARG A 327 22.13 -14.18 -24.61
C ARG A 327 22.20 -15.39 -23.66
N ALA A 328 22.87 -15.25 -22.52
CA ALA A 328 22.97 -16.34 -21.54
C ALA A 328 21.58 -16.77 -21.01
N TYR A 329 20.68 -15.82 -20.75
CA TYR A 329 19.30 -16.14 -20.38
C TYR A 329 18.56 -16.88 -21.49
N ALA A 330 18.66 -16.41 -22.73
CA ALA A 330 17.99 -17.02 -23.87
C ALA A 330 18.43 -18.47 -24.10
N LEU A 331 19.74 -18.73 -24.08
CA LEU A 331 20.30 -20.08 -24.22
C LEU A 331 19.87 -20.99 -23.06
N ALA A 332 19.87 -20.47 -21.82
CA ALA A 332 19.41 -21.23 -20.68
C ALA A 332 17.92 -21.60 -20.78
N PHE A 333 17.04 -20.65 -21.10
CA PHE A 333 15.62 -20.96 -21.30
C PHE A 333 15.38 -21.97 -22.42
N ALA A 334 16.11 -21.86 -23.53
CA ALA A 334 16.01 -22.79 -24.65
C ALA A 334 16.44 -24.21 -24.25
N LYS A 335 17.53 -24.34 -23.47
CA LYS A 335 17.99 -25.62 -22.91
C LYS A 335 16.93 -26.32 -22.07
N TYR A 336 16.06 -25.56 -21.40
CA TYR A 336 14.96 -26.09 -20.58
C TYR A 336 13.59 -26.07 -21.30
N GLY A 337 13.58 -26.03 -22.64
CA GLY A 337 12.39 -26.32 -23.46
C GLY A 337 11.53 -25.13 -23.87
N ALA A 338 11.88 -23.90 -23.49
CA ALA A 338 11.14 -22.71 -23.91
C ALA A 338 11.30 -22.45 -25.42
N SER A 339 10.28 -21.85 -26.03
CA SER A 339 10.41 -21.19 -27.35
C SER A 339 10.80 -19.73 -27.15
N LEU A 340 11.81 -19.24 -27.88
CA LEU A 340 12.47 -17.98 -27.59
C LEU A 340 12.16 -16.90 -28.60
N VAL A 341 11.93 -15.69 -28.11
CA VAL A 341 11.92 -14.47 -28.91
C VAL A 341 13.12 -13.63 -28.47
N ILE A 342 14.06 -13.43 -29.38
CA ILE A 342 15.28 -12.69 -29.13
C ILE A 342 15.09 -11.28 -29.66
N ASN A 343 14.93 -10.31 -28.76
CA ASN A 343 14.93 -8.91 -29.12
C ASN A 343 16.32 -8.32 -28.93
N ASP A 344 16.86 -7.69 -29.97
CA ASP A 344 18.08 -6.92 -29.90
C ASP A 344 18.08 -5.83 -30.97
N LEU A 345 18.50 -4.62 -30.63
CA LEU A 345 18.54 -3.51 -31.59
C LEU A 345 19.63 -3.70 -32.65
N ALA A 346 20.74 -4.35 -32.28
CA ALA A 346 21.88 -4.54 -33.17
C ALA A 346 21.73 -5.82 -33.99
N ASN A 347 21.69 -6.98 -33.33
CA ASN A 347 21.60 -8.27 -34.00
C ASN A 347 20.98 -9.37 -33.11
N PRO A 348 19.73 -9.80 -33.36
CA PRO A 348 19.16 -10.95 -32.68
C PRO A 348 19.51 -12.30 -33.35
N ASP A 349 19.97 -12.31 -34.60
CA ASP A 349 19.99 -13.51 -35.44
C ASP A 349 21.06 -14.53 -35.02
N ASP A 350 22.20 -14.09 -34.50
CA ASP A 350 23.28 -14.98 -34.07
C ASP A 350 22.81 -15.94 -32.97
N VAL A 351 22.11 -15.39 -31.97
CA VAL A 351 21.57 -16.17 -30.84
C VAL A 351 20.40 -17.05 -31.30
N VAL A 352 19.58 -16.57 -32.24
CA VAL A 352 18.53 -17.39 -32.85
C VAL A 352 19.12 -18.61 -33.56
N ASN A 353 20.17 -18.41 -34.34
CA ASN A 353 20.86 -19.48 -35.06
C ASN A 353 21.53 -20.46 -34.11
N GLU A 354 22.14 -19.98 -33.03
CA GLU A 354 22.70 -20.81 -31.97
C GLU A 354 21.64 -21.69 -31.29
N ILE A 355 20.50 -21.11 -30.91
CA ILE A 355 19.39 -21.85 -30.31
C ILE A 355 18.87 -22.93 -31.28
N LYS A 356 18.70 -22.59 -32.56
CA LYS A 356 18.26 -23.54 -33.59
C LYS A 356 19.27 -24.66 -33.81
N ALA A 357 20.56 -24.35 -33.84
CA ALA A 357 21.63 -25.34 -33.99
C ALA A 357 21.67 -26.32 -32.80
N ALA A 358 21.29 -25.86 -31.61
CA ALA A 358 21.11 -26.70 -30.42
C ALA A 358 19.76 -27.46 -30.37
N GLY A 359 18.93 -27.36 -31.42
CA GLY A 359 17.63 -28.03 -31.52
C GLY A 359 16.46 -27.29 -30.87
N GLY A 360 16.67 -26.06 -30.38
CA GLY A 360 15.64 -25.21 -29.80
C GLY A 360 14.81 -24.44 -30.85
N LYS A 361 13.77 -23.75 -30.37
CA LYS A 361 12.90 -22.90 -31.21
C LYS A 361 13.16 -21.44 -30.87
N ALA A 362 13.51 -20.63 -31.87
CA ALA A 362 13.72 -19.20 -31.68
C ALA A 362 13.35 -18.37 -32.92
N VAL A 363 12.90 -17.13 -32.67
CA VAL A 363 12.76 -16.06 -33.68
C VAL A 363 13.43 -14.78 -33.18
N GLY A 364 13.95 -13.99 -34.11
CA GLY A 364 14.59 -12.70 -33.83
C GLY A 364 13.65 -11.54 -34.10
N VAL A 365 13.74 -10.48 -33.30
CA VAL A 365 13.07 -9.20 -33.55
C VAL A 365 14.05 -8.04 -33.35
N LYS A 366 14.44 -7.42 -34.47
CA LYS A 366 15.34 -6.27 -34.50
C LYS A 366 14.56 -4.98 -34.34
N ALA A 367 14.29 -4.59 -33.10
CA ALA A 367 13.53 -3.40 -32.74
C ALA A 367 14.04 -2.81 -31.41
N SER A 368 13.74 -1.53 -31.15
CA SER A 368 14.01 -0.95 -29.83
C SER A 368 13.07 -1.60 -28.80
N ALA A 369 13.53 -1.72 -27.55
CA ALA A 369 12.65 -2.09 -26.44
C ALA A 369 11.57 -1.01 -26.18
N GLU A 370 11.77 0.20 -26.68
CA GLU A 370 10.75 1.26 -26.65
C GLU A 370 9.54 0.92 -27.54
N ASP A 371 9.74 0.10 -28.57
CA ASP A 371 8.70 -0.37 -29.51
C ASP A 371 8.06 -1.67 -28.99
N GLY A 372 7.64 -1.68 -27.73
CA GLY A 372 7.22 -2.89 -27.02
C GLY A 372 6.12 -3.70 -27.71
N ASP A 373 5.22 -3.03 -28.44
CA ASP A 373 4.19 -3.62 -29.29
C ASP A 373 4.78 -4.42 -30.47
N VAL A 374 5.79 -3.90 -31.16
CA VAL A 374 6.52 -4.64 -32.21
C VAL A 374 7.23 -5.85 -31.62
N VAL A 375 7.90 -5.65 -30.48
CA VAL A 375 8.66 -6.70 -29.79
C VAL A 375 7.75 -7.86 -29.35
N VAL A 376 6.61 -7.56 -28.71
CA VAL A 376 5.68 -8.59 -28.23
C VAL A 376 4.91 -9.22 -29.40
N LYS A 377 4.58 -8.47 -30.44
CA LYS A 377 3.91 -9.01 -31.64
C LYS A 377 4.73 -10.14 -32.26
N ALA A 378 6.07 -10.06 -32.27
CA ALA A 378 6.92 -11.13 -32.76
C ALA A 378 6.70 -12.47 -32.02
N ALA A 379 6.43 -12.44 -30.71
CA ALA A 379 6.09 -13.64 -29.94
C ALA A 379 4.74 -14.24 -30.38
N ILE A 380 3.75 -13.38 -30.57
CA ILE A 380 2.40 -13.78 -30.95
C ILE A 380 2.36 -14.31 -32.38
N ASP A 381 3.03 -13.65 -33.31
CA ASP A 381 3.08 -14.09 -34.72
C ASP A 381 3.80 -15.44 -34.85
N ALA A 382 4.89 -15.64 -34.11
CA ALA A 382 5.70 -16.86 -34.23
C ALA A 382 5.14 -18.05 -33.46
N PHE A 383 4.58 -17.81 -32.27
CA PHE A 383 4.25 -18.88 -31.32
C PHE A 383 2.83 -18.79 -30.75
N GLY A 384 2.06 -17.75 -31.07
CA GLY A 384 0.66 -17.58 -30.64
C GLY A 384 0.46 -17.23 -29.17
N ARG A 385 1.54 -17.07 -28.38
CA ARG A 385 1.49 -16.80 -26.94
C ARG A 385 2.77 -16.14 -26.43
N ILE A 386 2.72 -15.62 -25.21
CA ILE A 386 3.87 -15.12 -24.45
C ILE A 386 3.67 -15.43 -22.97
N ASP A 387 4.63 -16.08 -22.32
CA ASP A 387 4.54 -16.52 -20.93
C ASP A 387 5.54 -15.81 -20.02
N ILE A 388 6.73 -15.55 -20.56
CA ILE A 388 7.88 -15.04 -19.82
C ILE A 388 8.42 -13.81 -20.54
N VAL A 389 8.68 -12.73 -19.81
CA VAL A 389 9.33 -11.50 -20.31
C VAL A 389 10.54 -11.20 -19.45
N ILE A 390 11.71 -11.13 -20.08
CA ILE A 390 12.96 -10.69 -19.46
C ILE A 390 13.33 -9.32 -20.03
N ASN A 391 13.10 -8.28 -19.24
CA ASN A 391 13.44 -6.90 -19.57
C ASN A 391 14.89 -6.62 -19.20
N ASN A 392 15.79 -6.93 -20.13
CA ASN A 392 17.24 -6.85 -19.96
C ASN A 392 17.93 -5.81 -20.88
N ALA A 393 17.24 -5.27 -21.89
CA ALA A 393 17.80 -4.25 -22.77
C ALA A 393 18.42 -3.07 -22.00
N GLY A 394 19.53 -2.55 -22.51
CA GLY A 394 20.28 -1.53 -21.80
C GLY A 394 21.41 -0.88 -22.57
N ILE A 395 21.74 0.34 -22.15
CA ILE A 395 22.86 1.15 -22.66
C ILE A 395 23.52 1.92 -21.52
N LEU A 396 24.77 2.35 -21.72
CA LEU A 396 25.46 3.25 -20.79
C LEU A 396 25.74 4.60 -21.45
N ARG A 397 25.59 5.67 -20.66
CA ARG A 397 25.95 7.05 -21.00
C ARG A 397 26.55 7.72 -19.77
N ASP A 398 27.62 7.11 -19.28
CA ASP A 398 28.21 7.45 -17.99
C ASP A 398 28.95 8.79 -18.08
N LYS A 399 28.65 9.68 -17.13
CA LYS A 399 29.30 10.98 -16.99
C LYS A 399 29.07 11.53 -15.60
N ALA A 400 30.08 12.17 -15.01
CA ALA A 400 29.89 12.97 -13.80
C ALA A 400 28.71 13.93 -13.97
N PHE A 401 27.84 14.04 -12.96
CA PHE A 401 26.55 14.72 -13.03
C PHE A 401 26.65 16.15 -13.56
N ASN A 402 27.71 16.88 -13.20
CA ASN A 402 27.96 18.23 -13.72
C ASN A 402 28.03 18.32 -15.26
N ASN A 403 28.47 17.24 -15.91
CA ASN A 403 28.67 17.17 -17.34
C ASN A 403 27.60 16.29 -18.01
N MET A 404 26.57 15.88 -17.27
CA MET A 404 25.46 15.08 -17.79
C MET A 404 24.38 16.00 -18.36
N ASP A 405 24.27 16.01 -19.68
CA ASP A 405 23.21 16.71 -20.41
C ASP A 405 22.07 15.78 -20.83
N ASP A 406 21.04 16.35 -21.43
CA ASP A 406 19.85 15.65 -21.91
C ASP A 406 20.18 14.51 -22.88
N SER A 407 21.22 14.67 -23.73
CA SER A 407 21.62 13.65 -24.70
C SER A 407 22.23 12.41 -24.05
N LEU A 408 22.68 12.54 -22.80
CA LEU A 408 23.15 11.44 -21.96
C LEU A 408 22.06 10.93 -21.01
N TRP A 409 21.17 11.80 -20.55
CA TRP A 409 20.10 11.46 -19.61
C TRP A 409 18.95 10.69 -20.29
N ASP A 410 18.36 11.27 -21.33
CA ASP A 410 17.10 10.77 -21.90
C ASP A 410 17.22 9.37 -22.51
N PRO A 411 18.25 9.05 -23.31
CA PRO A 411 18.38 7.70 -23.89
C PRO A 411 18.45 6.59 -22.82
N VAL A 412 19.08 6.86 -21.68
CA VAL A 412 19.20 5.87 -20.59
C VAL A 412 17.84 5.63 -19.94
N LEU A 413 17.10 6.68 -19.61
CA LEU A 413 15.75 6.53 -19.05
C LEU A 413 14.79 5.87 -20.05
N ASN A 414 14.90 6.24 -21.32
CA ASN A 414 14.07 5.70 -22.40
C ASN A 414 14.30 4.20 -22.62
N VAL A 415 15.55 3.76 -22.83
CA VAL A 415 15.84 2.34 -23.07
C VAL A 415 15.54 1.49 -21.83
N HIS A 416 15.94 1.95 -20.64
CA HIS A 416 15.84 1.12 -19.45
C HIS A 416 14.46 1.16 -18.82
N LEU A 417 13.98 2.35 -18.45
CA LEU A 417 12.76 2.47 -17.66
C LEU A 417 11.53 2.48 -18.56
N ARG A 418 11.51 3.33 -19.59
CA ARG A 418 10.39 3.38 -20.54
C ARG A 418 10.30 2.12 -21.40
N GLY A 419 11.42 1.56 -21.86
CA GLY A 419 11.44 0.30 -22.63
C GLY A 419 10.91 -0.89 -21.82
N THR A 420 11.34 -1.03 -20.55
CA THR A 420 10.78 -2.04 -19.63
C THR A 420 9.27 -1.89 -19.49
N TYR A 421 8.77 -0.66 -19.32
CA TYR A 421 7.34 -0.36 -19.30
C TYR A 421 6.65 -0.79 -20.59
N LYS A 422 7.16 -0.36 -21.76
CA LYS A 422 6.54 -0.59 -23.07
C LYS A 422 6.39 -2.08 -23.38
N VAL A 423 7.45 -2.86 -23.17
CA VAL A 423 7.44 -4.31 -23.42
C VAL A 423 6.47 -5.02 -22.47
N THR A 424 6.55 -4.73 -21.17
CA THR A 424 5.62 -5.34 -20.20
C THR A 424 4.18 -4.91 -20.45
N LYS A 425 3.93 -3.66 -20.84
CA LYS A 425 2.61 -3.14 -21.17
C LYS A 425 1.99 -3.88 -22.36
N ALA A 426 2.78 -4.14 -23.40
CA ALA A 426 2.33 -4.90 -24.56
C ALA A 426 2.07 -6.39 -24.25
N ALA A 427 2.85 -7.00 -23.34
CA ALA A 427 2.65 -8.39 -22.92
C ALA A 427 1.47 -8.58 -21.95
N TRP A 428 1.14 -7.55 -21.16
CA TRP A 428 0.19 -7.63 -20.05
C TRP A 428 -1.19 -8.18 -20.41
N PRO A 429 -1.84 -7.75 -21.51
CA PRO A 429 -3.16 -8.28 -21.89
C PRO A 429 -3.16 -9.79 -22.13
N TYR A 430 -2.07 -10.33 -22.68
CA TYR A 430 -1.90 -11.77 -22.90
C TYR A 430 -1.77 -12.49 -21.57
N PHE A 431 -0.94 -12.00 -20.66
CA PHE A 431 -0.78 -12.54 -19.31
C PHE A 431 -2.11 -12.58 -18.53
N LEU A 432 -2.89 -11.49 -18.59
CA LEU A 432 -4.21 -11.42 -17.95
C LEU A 432 -5.17 -12.45 -18.54
N LYS A 433 -5.21 -12.59 -19.87
CA LYS A 433 -6.11 -13.53 -20.55
C LYS A 433 -5.79 -14.98 -20.19
N GLN A 434 -4.50 -15.33 -20.14
CA GLN A 434 -4.06 -16.70 -19.86
C GLN A 434 -3.95 -17.02 -18.36
N LYS A 435 -4.09 -16.02 -17.47
CA LYS A 435 -3.87 -16.15 -16.01
C LYS A 435 -2.51 -16.76 -15.68
N TYR A 436 -1.49 -16.29 -16.40
CA TYR A 436 -0.11 -16.73 -16.26
C TYR A 436 0.83 -15.65 -16.77
N GLY A 437 1.88 -15.33 -16.02
CA GLY A 437 2.96 -14.50 -16.52
C GLY A 437 4.16 -14.49 -15.58
N ARG A 438 5.36 -14.43 -16.13
CA ARG A 438 6.60 -14.31 -15.36
C ARG A 438 7.43 -13.17 -15.96
N VAL A 439 7.67 -12.14 -15.16
CA VAL A 439 8.41 -10.95 -15.60
C VAL A 439 9.64 -10.81 -14.72
N ILE A 440 10.81 -10.73 -15.36
CA ILE A 440 12.07 -10.39 -14.71
C ILE A 440 12.53 -9.06 -15.27
N ASN A 441 12.67 -8.09 -14.38
CA ASN A 441 13.18 -6.77 -14.72
C ASN A 441 14.61 -6.62 -14.21
N THR A 442 15.51 -6.14 -15.06
CA THR A 442 16.91 -5.95 -14.70
C THR A 442 17.13 -4.56 -14.10
N THR A 443 17.29 -4.48 -12.77
CA THR A 443 17.81 -3.30 -12.05
C THR A 443 19.35 -3.32 -12.02
N SER A 444 19.98 -2.65 -11.06
CA SER A 444 21.42 -2.68 -10.82
C SER A 444 21.75 -2.25 -9.39
N THR A 445 22.87 -2.72 -8.84
CA THR A 445 23.44 -2.19 -7.59
C THR A 445 23.77 -0.70 -7.71
N SER A 446 24.12 -0.19 -8.90
CA SER A 446 24.23 1.27 -9.13
C SER A 446 22.89 1.99 -8.97
N GLY A 447 21.77 1.32 -9.26
CA GLY A 447 20.43 1.87 -9.02
C GLY A 447 20.02 1.85 -7.55
N ILE A 448 20.35 0.77 -6.85
CA ILE A 448 19.93 0.55 -5.45
C ILE A 448 20.82 1.32 -4.47
N TYR A 449 22.10 1.56 -4.81
CA TYR A 449 23.07 2.19 -3.90
C TYR A 449 23.67 3.48 -4.44
N GLY A 450 23.31 3.90 -5.65
CA GLY A 450 23.96 4.97 -6.38
C GLY A 450 25.39 4.64 -6.82
N ASN A 451 25.87 5.28 -7.89
CA ASN A 451 27.27 5.17 -8.32
C ASN A 451 27.74 6.45 -8.99
N PHE A 452 28.97 6.89 -8.69
CA PHE A 452 29.52 8.13 -9.24
C PHE A 452 29.49 8.10 -10.78
N GLY A 453 28.98 9.16 -11.41
CA GLY A 453 28.92 9.28 -12.86
C GLY A 453 27.76 8.55 -13.53
N GLN A 454 26.83 7.98 -12.75
CA GLN A 454 25.73 7.17 -13.25
C GLN A 454 24.36 7.68 -12.79
N ALA A 455 24.19 9.00 -12.62
CA ALA A 455 22.94 9.57 -12.08
C ALA A 455 21.69 9.20 -12.92
N ASN A 456 21.81 9.23 -14.25
CA ASN A 456 20.80 8.77 -15.21
C ASN A 456 20.49 7.27 -15.05
N TYR A 457 21.53 6.43 -15.04
CA TYR A 457 21.41 4.98 -14.96
C TYR A 457 20.84 4.54 -13.60
N ALA A 458 21.31 5.16 -12.52
CA ALA A 458 20.83 4.89 -11.18
C ALA A 458 19.35 5.26 -11.03
N ALA A 459 18.94 6.43 -11.54
CA ALA A 459 17.53 6.82 -11.56
C ALA A 459 16.68 5.80 -12.34
N ALA A 460 17.10 5.43 -13.55
CA ALA A 460 16.37 4.46 -14.37
C ALA A 460 16.24 3.09 -13.70
N LYS A 461 17.36 2.53 -13.20
CA LYS A 461 17.40 1.19 -12.61
C LYS A 461 16.64 1.13 -11.28
N CYS A 462 16.71 2.16 -10.45
CA CYS A 462 15.90 2.22 -9.23
C CYS A 462 14.40 2.42 -9.55
N GLY A 463 14.08 3.20 -10.59
CA GLY A 463 12.70 3.35 -11.07
C GLY A 463 12.09 2.03 -11.56
N ILE A 464 12.89 1.16 -12.19
CA ILE A 464 12.45 -0.19 -12.59
C ILE A 464 11.99 -1.00 -11.37
N LEU A 465 12.67 -0.88 -10.22
CA LEU A 465 12.27 -1.59 -9.01
C LEU A 465 10.90 -1.09 -8.49
N GLY A 466 10.65 0.22 -8.55
CA GLY A 466 9.36 0.81 -8.16
C GLY A 466 8.23 0.35 -9.08
N PHE A 467 8.49 0.32 -10.38
CA PHE A 467 7.60 -0.25 -11.39
C PHE A 467 7.28 -1.72 -11.10
N SER A 468 8.31 -2.56 -10.89
CA SER A 468 8.16 -3.99 -10.61
C SER A 468 7.30 -4.26 -9.38
N ARG A 469 7.52 -3.51 -8.29
CA ARG A 469 6.77 -3.67 -7.04
C ARG A 469 5.29 -3.36 -7.20
N ALA A 470 4.95 -2.30 -7.94
CA ALA A 470 3.56 -2.00 -8.27
C ALA A 470 2.91 -3.13 -9.09
N LEU A 471 3.59 -3.62 -10.13
CA LEU A 471 3.05 -4.70 -10.97
C LEU A 471 2.95 -6.05 -10.26
N ALA A 472 3.85 -6.33 -9.31
CA ALA A 472 3.74 -7.51 -8.47
C ALA A 472 2.40 -7.52 -7.70
N LEU A 473 1.94 -6.37 -7.21
CA LEU A 473 0.64 -6.22 -6.53
C LEU A 473 -0.53 -6.37 -7.51
N GLU A 474 -0.45 -5.77 -8.70
CA GLU A 474 -1.53 -5.86 -9.70
C GLU A 474 -1.67 -7.25 -10.32
N GLY A 475 -0.55 -7.95 -10.52
CA GLY A 475 -0.45 -9.22 -11.23
C GLY A 475 -0.70 -10.46 -10.38
N ALA A 476 -0.43 -10.41 -9.08
CA ALA A 476 -0.42 -11.59 -8.21
C ALA A 476 -1.72 -12.41 -8.27
N LYS A 477 -2.89 -11.74 -8.24
CA LYS A 477 -4.20 -12.41 -8.29
C LYS A 477 -4.51 -13.10 -9.63
N TYR A 478 -3.72 -12.82 -10.66
CA TYR A 478 -3.81 -13.42 -11.99
C TYR A 478 -2.68 -14.42 -12.25
N ASN A 479 -1.92 -14.82 -11.22
CA ASN A 479 -0.71 -15.66 -11.37
C ASN A 479 0.31 -15.03 -12.34
N ILE A 480 0.44 -13.71 -12.27
CA ILE A 480 1.47 -12.93 -12.95
C ILE A 480 2.47 -12.47 -11.89
N TYR A 481 3.70 -12.98 -11.98
CA TYR A 481 4.76 -12.66 -11.03
C TYR A 481 5.79 -11.76 -11.67
N VAL A 482 6.17 -10.71 -10.95
CA VAL A 482 7.12 -9.68 -11.38
C VAL A 482 8.20 -9.57 -10.32
N ASN A 483 9.44 -9.93 -10.68
CA ASN A 483 10.60 -9.84 -9.80
C ASN A 483 11.69 -8.99 -10.44
N THR A 484 12.59 -8.48 -9.61
CA THR A 484 13.68 -7.61 -10.05
C THR A 484 15.03 -8.23 -9.69
N ILE A 485 15.98 -8.20 -10.61
CA ILE A 485 17.34 -8.69 -10.37
C ILE A 485 18.39 -7.60 -10.58
N ALA A 486 19.42 -7.59 -9.77
CA ALA A 486 20.59 -6.73 -9.88
C ALA A 486 21.82 -7.61 -10.21
N PRO A 487 22.08 -7.86 -11.50
CA PRO A 487 23.12 -8.79 -11.92
C PRO A 487 24.52 -8.20 -11.81
N ASN A 488 25.50 -9.04 -11.47
CA ASN A 488 26.92 -8.79 -11.64
C ASN A 488 27.52 -9.80 -12.62
N ALA A 489 28.05 -9.29 -13.74
CA ALA A 489 28.72 -10.10 -14.75
C ALA A 489 29.73 -9.27 -15.57
N GLY A 490 30.73 -9.98 -16.08
CA GLY A 490 31.63 -9.54 -17.13
C GLY A 490 30.91 -9.51 -18.47
N THR A 491 30.83 -8.33 -19.06
CA THR A 491 30.20 -8.06 -20.35
C THR A 491 30.94 -6.94 -21.07
N ALA A 492 30.56 -6.65 -22.31
CA ALA A 492 31.08 -5.48 -23.02
C ALA A 492 30.88 -4.17 -22.24
N MET A 493 29.79 -4.05 -21.46
CA MET A 493 29.51 -2.86 -20.65
C MET A 493 30.43 -2.74 -19.43
N THR A 494 30.86 -3.85 -18.83
CA THR A 494 31.73 -3.83 -17.64
C THR A 494 33.21 -3.86 -17.98
N ARG A 495 33.58 -4.25 -19.21
CA ARG A 495 34.97 -4.20 -19.72
C ARG A 495 35.59 -2.80 -19.68
N THR A 496 34.79 -1.73 -19.70
CA THR A 496 35.29 -0.36 -19.59
C THR A 496 35.73 0.03 -18.17
N ILE A 497 35.35 -0.76 -17.16
CA ILE A 497 35.60 -0.47 -15.74
C ILE A 497 36.25 -1.65 -14.97
N MET A 498 36.42 -2.81 -15.62
CA MET A 498 37.03 -4.02 -15.04
C MET A 498 38.19 -4.53 -15.92
N PRO A 499 39.28 -5.03 -15.32
CA PRO A 499 40.31 -5.80 -16.01
C PRO A 499 39.74 -7.02 -16.76
N GLU A 500 40.34 -7.39 -17.89
CA GLU A 500 39.81 -8.46 -18.76
C GLU A 500 39.72 -9.82 -18.05
N GLU A 501 40.66 -10.15 -17.17
CA GLU A 501 40.61 -11.39 -16.38
C GLU A 501 39.35 -11.49 -15.52
N MET A 502 38.92 -10.38 -14.90
CA MET A 502 37.66 -10.32 -14.15
C MET A 502 36.44 -10.42 -15.07
N VAL A 503 36.49 -9.78 -16.24
CA VAL A 503 35.42 -9.88 -17.25
C VAL A 503 35.22 -11.33 -17.68
N GLN A 504 36.30 -12.10 -17.84
CA GLN A 504 36.21 -13.52 -18.19
C GLN A 504 35.75 -14.39 -17.01
N ALA A 505 36.13 -14.02 -15.77
CA ALA A 505 35.77 -14.77 -14.56
C ALA A 505 34.29 -14.64 -14.19
N PHE A 506 33.72 -13.43 -14.30
CA PHE A 506 32.32 -13.16 -13.98
C PHE A 506 31.38 -13.54 -15.11
N LYS A 507 31.24 -14.84 -15.37
CA LYS A 507 30.43 -15.35 -16.48
C LYS A 507 28.94 -14.99 -16.31
N PRO A 508 28.27 -14.47 -17.35
CA PRO A 508 26.82 -14.28 -17.33
C PRO A 508 26.01 -15.54 -17.04
N ASP A 509 26.56 -16.72 -17.35
CA ASP A 509 25.98 -18.03 -17.03
C ASP A 509 25.72 -18.23 -15.53
N TYR A 510 26.49 -17.57 -14.66
CA TYR A 510 26.31 -17.62 -13.20
C TYR A 510 25.13 -16.79 -12.69
N ILE A 511 24.27 -16.31 -13.59
CA ILE A 511 23.06 -15.55 -13.28
C ILE A 511 21.81 -16.28 -13.77
N ALA A 512 21.89 -16.92 -14.93
CA ALA A 512 20.75 -17.53 -15.60
C ALA A 512 19.96 -18.53 -14.73
N PRO A 513 20.58 -19.40 -13.90
CA PRO A 513 19.86 -20.31 -13.03
C PRO A 513 18.84 -19.64 -12.09
N VAL A 514 19.17 -18.47 -11.54
CA VAL A 514 18.27 -17.72 -10.65
C VAL A 514 17.11 -17.13 -11.45
N VAL A 515 17.37 -16.62 -12.66
CA VAL A 515 16.32 -16.09 -13.55
C VAL A 515 15.34 -17.20 -13.92
N LEU A 516 15.83 -18.38 -14.28
CA LEU A 516 14.99 -19.54 -14.58
C LEU A 516 14.20 -19.99 -13.34
N ALA A 517 14.83 -20.01 -12.16
CA ALA A 517 14.14 -20.33 -10.91
C ALA A 517 12.99 -19.35 -10.63
N LEU A 518 13.21 -18.03 -10.76
CA LEU A 518 12.19 -17.00 -10.56
C LEU A 518 11.06 -17.04 -11.61
N CYS A 519 11.33 -17.56 -12.80
CA CYS A 519 10.33 -17.77 -13.85
C CYS A 519 9.61 -19.13 -13.74
N SER A 520 9.99 -19.98 -12.80
CA SER A 520 9.39 -21.31 -12.65
C SER A 520 8.10 -21.27 -11.84
N ASP A 521 7.21 -22.24 -12.09
CA ASP A 521 6.05 -22.52 -11.21
C ASP A 521 6.48 -23.17 -9.88
N LYS A 522 7.74 -23.58 -9.77
CA LYS A 522 8.32 -24.22 -8.59
C LYS A 522 8.96 -23.23 -7.61
N VAL A 523 8.99 -21.93 -7.90
CA VAL A 523 9.60 -20.94 -6.99
C VAL A 523 8.88 -20.96 -5.63
N PRO A 524 9.56 -21.30 -4.52
CA PRO A 524 8.89 -21.49 -3.24
C PRO A 524 8.77 -20.15 -2.48
N LYS A 525 7.59 -19.91 -1.88
CA LYS A 525 7.23 -18.75 -1.04
C LYS A 525 7.31 -17.38 -1.74
N ASN A 526 6.37 -16.48 -1.43
CA ASN A 526 6.32 -15.07 -1.88
C ASN A 526 6.88 -14.84 -3.31
N PRO A 527 6.27 -15.43 -4.34
CA PRO A 527 6.91 -15.65 -5.65
C PRO A 527 7.06 -14.37 -6.50
N THR A 528 6.76 -13.20 -5.96
CA THR A 528 6.68 -11.94 -6.70
C THR A 528 7.05 -10.74 -5.83
N GLY A 529 7.49 -9.65 -6.45
CA GLY A 529 7.86 -8.40 -5.78
C GLY A 529 9.27 -8.41 -5.16
N GLY A 530 10.03 -9.49 -5.35
CA GLY A 530 11.37 -9.64 -4.82
C GLY A 530 12.41 -8.79 -5.55
N LEU A 531 13.47 -8.46 -4.83
CA LEU A 531 14.70 -7.85 -5.33
C LEU A 531 15.86 -8.76 -4.98
N TYR A 532 16.63 -9.18 -6.00
CA TYR A 532 17.72 -10.12 -5.82
C TYR A 532 19.01 -9.61 -6.44
N GLU A 533 20.09 -9.57 -5.68
CA GLU A 533 21.44 -9.40 -6.22
C GLU A 533 22.02 -10.77 -6.57
N VAL A 534 22.68 -10.88 -7.72
CA VAL A 534 23.05 -12.18 -8.28
C VAL A 534 24.33 -12.10 -9.10
N GLY A 535 25.21 -13.09 -8.94
CA GLY A 535 26.46 -13.24 -9.68
C GLY A 535 27.40 -14.22 -8.98
N SER A 536 28.38 -14.77 -9.69
CA SER A 536 29.42 -15.63 -9.11
C SER A 536 28.90 -16.86 -8.33
N GLY A 537 27.76 -17.43 -8.72
CA GLY A 537 27.12 -18.55 -8.01
C GLY A 537 26.40 -18.13 -6.71
N TRP A 538 26.37 -16.84 -6.42
CA TRP A 538 25.70 -16.25 -5.27
C TRP A 538 24.38 -15.58 -5.66
N VAL A 539 23.39 -15.67 -4.77
CA VAL A 539 22.17 -14.87 -4.84
C VAL A 539 21.70 -14.47 -3.44
N GLY A 540 21.47 -13.19 -3.24
CA GLY A 540 20.89 -12.64 -2.00
C GLY A 540 19.66 -11.79 -2.28
N GLN A 541 18.70 -11.85 -1.37
CA GLN A 541 17.52 -10.99 -1.38
C GLN A 541 17.83 -9.67 -0.68
N THR A 542 17.39 -8.56 -1.27
CA THR A 542 17.54 -7.22 -0.70
C THR A 542 16.17 -6.63 -0.37
N ARG A 543 16.02 -6.09 0.84
CA ARG A 543 14.78 -5.50 1.36
C ARG A 543 15.05 -4.18 2.09
N TRP A 544 13.96 -3.53 2.51
CA TRP A 544 14.05 -2.38 3.41
C TRP A 544 14.19 -2.83 4.85
N GLN A 545 15.04 -2.14 5.60
CA GLN A 545 14.96 -2.06 7.05
C GLN A 545 14.66 -0.60 7.43
N ARG A 546 13.70 -0.41 8.34
CA ARG A 546 13.33 0.88 8.89
C ARG A 546 13.73 0.92 10.36
N SER A 547 14.29 2.04 10.82
CA SER A 547 14.60 2.25 12.24
C SER A 547 13.31 2.29 13.05
N GLY A 548 13.40 2.14 14.38
CA GLY A 548 12.21 2.31 15.23
C GLY A 548 11.62 3.72 15.20
N GLY A 549 12.38 4.70 14.68
CA GLY A 549 11.97 6.09 14.56
C GLY A 549 11.70 6.77 15.90
N HIS A 550 10.97 7.87 15.88
CA HIS A 550 10.39 8.48 17.07
C HIS A 550 9.05 9.12 16.73
N GLY A 551 8.07 8.91 17.61
CA GLY A 551 6.77 9.55 17.55
C GLY A 551 6.74 10.76 18.48
N PHE A 552 6.48 11.94 17.91
CA PHE A 552 6.29 13.18 18.66
C PHE A 552 4.79 13.40 18.94
N PRO A 553 4.43 13.98 20.10
CA PRO A 553 3.02 14.21 20.43
C PRO A 553 2.33 15.10 19.39
N VAL A 554 1.17 14.68 18.88
CA VAL A 554 0.48 15.37 17.78
C VAL A 554 -0.21 16.66 18.20
N ASP A 555 -0.38 16.87 19.50
CA ASP A 555 -0.90 18.09 20.12
C ASP A 555 0.19 19.15 20.39
N VAL A 556 1.45 18.86 20.06
CA VAL A 556 2.59 19.77 20.23
C VAL A 556 3.20 20.08 18.86
N PRO A 557 3.37 21.36 18.47
CA PRO A 557 4.08 21.71 17.24
C PRO A 557 5.49 21.10 17.21
N LEU A 558 5.79 20.28 16.21
CA LEU A 558 7.12 19.70 16.04
C LEU A 558 8.08 20.75 15.47
N THR A 559 9.18 21.01 16.18
CA THR A 559 10.24 21.90 15.69
C THR A 559 11.49 21.10 15.27
N PRO A 560 12.34 21.63 14.37
CA PRO A 560 13.61 21.00 14.02
C PRO A 560 14.50 20.73 15.25
N GLU A 561 14.47 21.64 16.23
CA GLU A 561 15.28 21.54 17.44
C GLU A 561 14.78 20.41 18.36
N ALA A 562 13.47 20.24 18.49
CA ALA A 562 12.88 19.11 19.20
C ALA A 562 13.20 17.78 18.51
N LEU A 563 13.23 17.78 17.17
CA LEU A 563 13.63 16.63 16.38
C LEU A 563 15.09 16.25 16.65
N LEU A 564 16.01 17.24 16.65
CA LEU A 564 17.43 17.04 16.94
C LEU A 564 17.70 16.44 18.33
N GLN A 565 16.89 16.79 19.34
CA GLN A 565 17.00 16.19 20.68
C GLN A 565 16.74 14.68 20.70
N LYS A 566 16.07 14.14 19.67
CA LYS A 566 15.78 12.70 19.50
C LYS A 566 16.53 12.10 18.32
N TRP A 567 17.46 12.81 17.71
CA TRP A 567 18.10 12.41 16.45
C TRP A 567 18.75 11.03 16.53
N ASP A 568 19.50 10.76 17.60
CA ASP A 568 20.15 9.47 17.81
C ASP A 568 19.16 8.33 17.96
N VAL A 569 18.01 8.57 18.59
CA VAL A 569 16.93 7.57 18.73
C VAL A 569 16.21 7.34 17.40
N ILE A 570 15.97 8.40 16.63
CA ILE A 570 15.29 8.31 15.33
C ILE A 570 16.12 7.46 14.36
N ARG A 571 17.44 7.63 14.33
CA ARG A 571 18.33 6.98 13.36
C ARG A 571 18.90 5.63 13.83
N ASN A 572 18.53 5.17 15.02
CA ASN A 572 19.04 3.92 15.60
C ASN A 572 18.32 2.70 15.02
N PHE A 573 19.09 1.77 14.43
CA PHE A 573 18.59 0.49 13.94
C PHE A 573 18.82 -0.67 14.94
N ASP A 574 19.66 -0.44 15.95
CA ASP A 574 20.23 -1.50 16.80
C ASP A 574 19.60 -1.54 18.21
N ASP A 575 18.54 -0.77 18.46
CA ASP A 575 17.82 -0.73 19.74
C ASP A 575 16.64 -1.72 19.83
N GLY A 576 16.56 -2.66 18.89
CA GLY A 576 15.53 -3.70 18.85
C GLY A 576 14.17 -3.24 18.34
N ARG A 577 14.02 -1.99 17.89
CA ARG A 577 12.75 -1.45 17.35
C ARG A 577 12.67 -1.44 15.83
N ALA A 578 13.77 -1.76 15.14
CA ALA A 578 13.80 -1.80 13.69
C ALA A 578 12.84 -2.87 13.13
N ASP A 579 12.21 -2.56 12.00
CA ASP A 579 11.29 -3.46 11.29
C ASP A 579 11.57 -3.49 9.78
N HIS A 580 10.81 -4.31 9.04
CA HIS A 580 11.06 -4.62 7.62
C HIS A 580 9.78 -4.44 6.80
N PRO A 581 9.31 -3.19 6.61
CA PRO A 581 8.08 -2.93 5.88
C PRO A 581 8.23 -3.37 4.42
N SER A 582 7.16 -3.93 3.87
CA SER A 582 7.13 -4.54 2.53
C SER A 582 5.99 -4.02 1.65
N LYS A 583 5.00 -3.35 2.25
CA LYS A 583 3.83 -2.79 1.57
C LYS A 583 3.59 -1.35 2.01
N ALA A 584 2.92 -0.56 1.18
CA ALA A 584 2.62 0.85 1.49
C ALA A 584 1.83 1.03 2.81
N GLN A 585 1.00 0.05 3.19
CA GLN A 585 0.27 0.06 4.46
C GLN A 585 1.19 -0.04 5.69
N ASP A 586 2.31 -0.78 5.61
CA ASP A 586 3.28 -0.92 6.70
C ASP A 586 3.97 0.42 7.04
N ALA A 587 4.11 1.27 6.01
CA ALA A 587 4.61 2.64 6.08
C ALA A 587 3.65 3.53 6.89
N VAL A 588 2.35 3.43 6.56
CA VAL A 588 1.27 4.22 7.17
C VAL A 588 1.03 3.80 8.63
N GLN A 589 1.23 2.53 8.99
CA GLN A 589 0.90 2.03 10.33
C GLN A 589 1.59 2.82 11.46
N LYS A 590 2.90 3.06 11.39
CA LYS A 590 3.63 3.80 12.45
C LYS A 590 3.21 5.26 12.56
N VAL A 591 2.89 5.88 11.42
CA VAL A 591 2.35 7.23 11.34
C VAL A 591 0.97 7.29 11.98
N MET A 592 0.10 6.32 11.70
CA MET A 592 -1.23 6.20 12.30
C MET A 592 -1.16 5.90 13.81
N ASP A 593 -0.27 4.99 14.23
CA ASP A 593 -0.04 4.67 15.65
C ASP A 593 0.33 5.93 16.45
N ASN A 594 1.08 6.87 15.84
CA ASN A 594 1.45 8.12 16.48
C ASN A 594 0.32 9.14 16.55
N MET A 595 -0.77 9.01 15.79
CA MET A 595 -1.91 9.96 15.88
C MET A 595 -2.59 9.95 17.26
N ALA A 596 -2.48 8.84 18.00
CA ALA A 596 -2.96 8.74 19.38
C ALA A 596 -1.96 9.29 20.42
N ASN A 597 -0.73 9.63 20.03
CA ASN A 597 0.32 10.13 20.92
C ASN A 597 0.06 11.61 21.26
N LYS A 598 -0.51 11.88 22.45
CA LYS A 598 -0.72 13.23 22.97
C LYS A 598 0.11 13.48 24.23
N SER A 599 0.49 14.72 24.48
CA SER A 599 1.35 15.10 25.60
C SER A 599 0.71 14.73 26.95
N LYS A 600 1.48 14.06 27.83
CA LYS A 600 1.02 13.74 29.20
C LYS A 600 1.01 15.02 30.03
N LYS A 601 -0.16 15.61 30.29
CA LYS A 601 -0.31 16.61 31.37
C LYS A 601 -0.02 15.93 32.71
N SER A 602 0.84 16.55 33.53
CA SER A 602 1.18 16.04 34.86
C SER A 602 -0.09 15.90 35.70
N SER A 603 -0.21 14.74 36.34
CA SER A 603 -1.28 14.38 37.27
C SER A 603 -1.31 15.30 38.50
N SER A 604 -2.34 16.13 38.61
CA SER A 604 -2.88 16.59 39.90
C SER A 604 -4.35 17.02 39.73
N GLU A 605 -5.21 16.32 40.48
CA GLU A 605 -6.61 16.60 40.84
C GLU A 605 -7.76 16.25 39.89
N PRO A 606 -8.89 15.77 40.45
CA PRO A 606 -10.01 15.22 39.70
C PRO A 606 -10.89 16.34 39.12
N GLN A 607 -11.25 16.24 37.85
CA GLN A 607 -12.22 17.17 37.24
C GLN A 607 -13.43 16.44 36.67
N ALA A 608 -14.59 16.85 37.17
CA ALA A 608 -15.85 16.97 36.45
C ALA A 608 -16.41 18.38 36.75
N PRO A 609 -17.31 18.98 35.95
CA PRO A 609 -17.65 18.74 34.56
C PRO A 609 -17.40 19.96 33.63
N SER A 610 -17.59 19.67 32.35
CA SER A 610 -17.67 20.48 31.12
C SER A 610 -18.09 21.96 31.22
N SER A 611 -17.41 22.79 30.42
CA SER A 611 -17.94 24.07 29.95
C SER A 611 -19.16 23.84 29.06
N SER A 612 -20.16 24.70 29.16
CA SER A 612 -21.48 24.58 28.53
C SER A 612 -21.50 24.69 27.00
N ASP A 613 -20.39 25.08 26.36
CA ASP A 613 -20.33 25.40 24.92
C ASP A 613 -19.93 24.20 24.03
N GLU A 614 -19.01 23.33 24.45
CA GLU A 614 -18.53 22.21 23.60
C GLU A 614 -19.60 21.13 23.35
N GLY A 615 -20.56 20.95 24.25
CA GLY A 615 -21.67 20.02 24.05
C GLY A 615 -22.69 20.50 23.02
N ALA A 616 -22.75 21.81 22.75
CA ALA A 616 -23.77 22.40 21.87
C ALA A 616 -23.59 21.93 20.41
N GLN A 617 -22.36 21.89 19.92
CA GLN A 617 -22.05 21.47 18.54
C GLN A 617 -22.53 20.03 18.25
N TYR A 618 -22.34 19.11 19.20
CA TYR A 618 -22.77 17.71 19.01
C TYR A 618 -24.29 17.61 19.02
N ARG A 619 -24.98 18.37 19.88
CA ARG A 619 -26.45 18.40 19.89
C ARG A 619 -27.02 18.97 18.59
N GLU A 620 -26.39 19.99 18.03
CA GLU A 620 -26.76 20.55 16.72
C GLU A 620 -26.49 19.56 15.57
N ALA A 621 -25.32 18.92 15.57
CA ALA A 621 -24.96 17.89 14.59
C ALA A 621 -25.92 16.69 14.65
N ILE A 622 -26.26 16.22 15.85
CA ILE A 622 -27.29 15.17 16.06
C ILE A 622 -28.63 15.65 15.48
N ALA A 623 -29.07 16.87 15.80
CA ALA A 623 -30.34 17.41 15.30
C ALA A 623 -30.37 17.53 13.77
N SER A 624 -29.23 17.85 13.15
CA SER A 624 -29.05 17.87 11.70
C SER A 624 -29.10 16.46 11.10
N ALA A 625 -28.32 15.53 11.64
CA ALA A 625 -28.24 14.14 11.17
C ALA A 625 -29.59 13.40 11.29
N LEU A 626 -30.38 13.67 12.34
CA LEU A 626 -31.73 13.13 12.49
C LEU A 626 -32.70 13.58 11.37
N LYS A 627 -32.45 14.75 10.77
CA LYS A 627 -33.28 15.34 9.71
C LYS A 627 -32.71 15.12 8.30
N ALA A 628 -31.48 14.65 8.19
CA ALA A 628 -30.81 14.48 6.91
C ALA A 628 -31.55 13.47 6.01
N ASP A 629 -31.50 13.74 4.70
CA ASP A 629 -31.96 12.81 3.69
C ASP A 629 -31.10 11.54 3.69
N THR A 630 -31.71 10.42 3.33
CA THR A 630 -31.02 9.12 3.25
C THR A 630 -30.31 8.96 1.93
N ILE A 631 -29.12 8.36 1.95
CA ILE A 631 -28.38 7.99 0.75
C ILE A 631 -28.83 6.58 0.32
N PRO A 632 -29.27 6.37 -0.94
CA PRO A 632 -29.57 5.04 -1.44
C PRO A 632 -28.28 4.25 -1.73
N SER A 633 -28.21 3.01 -1.26
CA SER A 633 -27.08 2.11 -1.51
C SER A 633 -27.54 0.79 -2.12
N ASP A 634 -26.99 0.44 -3.27
CA ASP A 634 -27.33 -0.79 -4.00
C ASP A 634 -26.72 -2.04 -3.35
N PHE A 635 -27.48 -3.12 -3.37
CA PHE A 635 -27.05 -4.44 -2.93
C PHE A 635 -27.69 -5.52 -3.81
N THR A 636 -26.89 -6.31 -4.52
CA THR A 636 -27.40 -7.43 -5.34
C THR A 636 -26.93 -8.75 -4.75
N TYR A 637 -27.84 -9.71 -4.67
CA TYR A 637 -27.50 -11.08 -4.26
C TYR A 637 -28.19 -12.11 -5.15
N THR A 638 -27.57 -13.29 -5.16
CA THR A 638 -28.03 -14.48 -5.89
C THR A 638 -28.18 -15.66 -4.93
N GLU A 639 -28.65 -16.79 -5.44
CA GLU A 639 -28.76 -18.05 -4.72
C GLU A 639 -27.41 -18.47 -4.09
N ARG A 640 -26.29 -18.14 -4.75
CA ARG A 640 -24.94 -18.36 -4.21
C ARG A 640 -24.74 -17.69 -2.86
N ASP A 641 -25.18 -16.44 -2.74
CA ASP A 641 -24.98 -15.62 -1.56
C ASP A 641 -25.90 -16.07 -0.43
N VAL A 642 -27.11 -16.52 -0.78
CA VAL A 642 -28.04 -17.18 0.16
C VAL A 642 -27.42 -18.45 0.73
N ALA A 643 -26.92 -19.36 -0.13
CA ALA A 643 -26.29 -20.60 0.32
C ALA A 643 -25.04 -20.32 1.18
N LEU A 644 -24.22 -19.34 0.78
CA LEU A 644 -23.03 -18.93 1.52
C LEU A 644 -23.37 -18.41 2.92
N TYR A 645 -24.39 -17.56 3.04
CA TYR A 645 -24.86 -17.08 4.33
C TYR A 645 -25.38 -18.22 5.21
N ASN A 646 -26.25 -19.08 4.66
CA ASN A 646 -26.84 -20.20 5.37
C ASN A 646 -25.75 -21.15 5.92
N LEU A 647 -24.72 -21.47 5.12
CA LEU A 647 -23.54 -22.22 5.56
C LEU A 647 -22.76 -21.46 6.66
N GLY A 648 -22.61 -20.15 6.49
CA GLY A 648 -21.98 -19.25 7.46
C GLY A 648 -22.66 -19.23 8.84
N ILE A 649 -23.93 -19.59 8.93
CA ILE A 649 -24.71 -19.73 10.18
C ILE A 649 -25.03 -21.20 10.52
N GLY A 650 -24.23 -22.11 9.98
CA GLY A 650 -24.18 -23.50 10.42
C GLY A 650 -25.15 -24.45 9.73
N ALA A 651 -25.80 -24.05 8.62
CA ALA A 651 -26.46 -25.02 7.74
C ALA A 651 -25.44 -26.08 7.29
N LYS A 652 -25.91 -27.32 7.16
CA LYS A 652 -25.09 -28.48 6.82
C LYS A 652 -25.44 -28.96 5.41
N ARG A 653 -24.59 -29.85 4.88
CA ARG A 653 -24.71 -30.38 3.52
C ARG A 653 -26.05 -31.06 3.21
N ASP A 654 -26.73 -31.54 4.24
CA ASP A 654 -28.01 -32.27 4.19
C ASP A 654 -29.23 -31.36 4.41
N ASN A 655 -29.02 -30.08 4.74
CA ASN A 655 -30.07 -29.05 4.71
C ASN A 655 -30.22 -28.52 3.28
N LEU A 656 -30.71 -29.36 2.36
CA LEU A 656 -30.77 -29.03 0.93
C LEU A 656 -31.61 -27.77 0.64
N ASP A 657 -32.65 -27.52 1.44
CA ASP A 657 -33.46 -26.29 1.43
C ASP A 657 -32.67 -25.02 1.76
N TYR A 658 -31.47 -25.14 2.31
CA TYR A 658 -30.58 -24.02 2.63
C TYR A 658 -29.31 -23.95 1.79
N VAL A 659 -28.85 -25.05 1.21
CA VAL A 659 -27.52 -25.13 0.57
C VAL A 659 -27.53 -25.58 -0.88
N PHE A 660 -28.69 -25.96 -1.43
CA PHE A 660 -28.81 -26.39 -2.81
C PHE A 660 -29.91 -25.62 -3.53
N GLU A 661 -29.49 -24.76 -4.45
CA GLU A 661 -30.35 -23.89 -5.25
C GLU A 661 -31.36 -24.64 -6.15
N GLY A 662 -31.11 -25.93 -6.43
CA GLY A 662 -32.02 -26.80 -7.15
C GLY A 662 -33.07 -27.50 -6.28
N ALA A 663 -33.07 -27.29 -4.95
CA ALA A 663 -34.12 -27.80 -4.08
C ALA A 663 -35.45 -27.05 -4.33
N GLU A 664 -36.58 -27.76 -4.25
CA GLU A 664 -37.91 -27.19 -4.49
C GLU A 664 -38.25 -26.02 -3.56
N ASP A 665 -37.67 -26.00 -2.36
CA ASP A 665 -37.90 -25.02 -1.30
C ASP A 665 -36.58 -24.36 -0.85
N PHE A 666 -35.67 -24.10 -1.80
CA PHE A 666 -34.45 -23.35 -1.51
C PHE A 666 -34.78 -21.94 -1.02
N ARG A 667 -34.27 -21.58 0.16
CA ARG A 667 -34.62 -20.31 0.81
C ARG A 667 -33.48 -19.72 1.65
N PRO A 668 -33.45 -18.39 1.82
CA PRO A 668 -32.66 -17.78 2.86
C PRO A 668 -33.26 -18.05 4.25
N VAL A 669 -32.42 -18.32 5.24
CA VAL A 669 -32.83 -18.17 6.64
C VAL A 669 -33.20 -16.69 6.86
N PRO A 670 -34.33 -16.36 7.52
CA PRO A 670 -34.83 -14.99 7.53
C PRO A 670 -33.88 -13.93 8.10
N THR A 671 -32.93 -14.34 8.95
CA THR A 671 -31.87 -13.48 9.47
C THR A 671 -30.91 -12.97 8.39
N PHE A 672 -30.94 -13.49 7.16
CA PHE A 672 -30.23 -12.93 6.00
C PHE A 672 -30.51 -11.44 5.80
N GLY A 673 -31.67 -10.94 6.27
CA GLY A 673 -32.03 -9.52 6.20
C GLY A 673 -31.07 -8.54 6.89
N VAL A 674 -30.11 -9.03 7.70
CA VAL A 674 -29.03 -8.19 8.27
C VAL A 674 -27.84 -8.00 7.32
N ILE A 675 -27.82 -8.71 6.19
CA ILE A 675 -26.72 -8.65 5.22
C ILE A 675 -26.79 -7.41 4.31
N PRO A 676 -27.92 -7.10 3.65
CA PRO A 676 -28.01 -5.92 2.77
C PRO A 676 -27.60 -4.58 3.42
N PRO A 677 -27.84 -4.33 4.72
CA PRO A 677 -27.38 -3.10 5.39
C PRO A 677 -25.86 -2.88 5.48
N PHE A 678 -25.00 -3.89 5.30
CA PHE A 678 -23.55 -3.71 5.47
C PHE A 678 -22.93 -2.73 4.47
N GLY A 679 -23.53 -2.57 3.30
CA GLY A 679 -23.13 -1.60 2.28
C GLY A 679 -23.88 -0.28 2.33
N ALA A 680 -24.75 -0.06 3.33
CA ALA A 680 -25.59 1.13 3.39
C ALA A 680 -24.81 2.36 3.87
N GLU A 681 -24.82 3.41 3.06
CA GLU A 681 -24.18 4.69 3.38
C GLU A 681 -25.05 5.51 4.35
N THR A 682 -24.41 6.15 5.34
CA THR A 682 -25.05 7.07 6.28
C THR A 682 -24.78 8.52 5.89
N SER A 683 -25.74 9.41 6.15
CA SER A 683 -25.60 10.86 5.93
C SER A 683 -24.85 11.60 7.06
N PHE A 684 -24.24 10.86 7.98
CA PHE A 684 -23.50 11.37 9.13
C PHE A 684 -22.34 10.43 9.47
N ASN A 685 -21.30 10.97 10.13
CA ASN A 685 -20.25 10.17 10.79
C ASN A 685 -20.44 10.20 12.30
N TYR A 686 -19.98 9.16 13.00
CA TYR A 686 -20.08 9.11 14.47
C TYR A 686 -19.27 10.22 15.15
N ASP A 687 -18.11 10.60 14.60
CA ASP A 687 -17.28 11.70 15.11
C ASP A 687 -17.99 13.06 15.13
N ASP A 688 -18.94 13.27 14.21
CA ASP A 688 -19.69 14.53 14.12
C ASP A 688 -20.75 14.63 15.22
N ILE A 689 -21.27 13.49 15.69
CA ILE A 689 -22.44 13.43 16.57
C ILE A 689 -22.10 13.07 18.02
N VAL A 690 -20.89 12.61 18.31
CA VAL A 690 -20.43 12.33 19.68
C VAL A 690 -18.96 12.71 19.88
N PRO A 691 -18.56 13.16 21.09
CA PRO A 691 -17.16 13.48 21.39
C PRO A 691 -16.29 12.22 21.45
N ASN A 692 -14.99 12.37 21.21
CA ASN A 692 -13.97 11.32 21.46
C ASN A 692 -14.27 9.98 20.78
N PHE A 693 -14.95 9.96 19.62
CA PHE A 693 -15.23 8.71 18.94
C PHE A 693 -13.94 8.02 18.48
N SER A 694 -13.98 6.69 18.55
CA SER A 694 -12.93 5.82 18.04
C SER A 694 -13.60 4.56 17.53
N PRO A 695 -13.36 4.15 16.27
CA PRO A 695 -13.89 2.90 15.73
C PRO A 695 -13.51 1.67 16.56
N MET A 696 -12.36 1.69 17.24
CA MET A 696 -11.88 0.60 18.10
C MET A 696 -12.67 0.47 19.42
N MET A 697 -13.37 1.54 19.80
CA MET A 697 -14.17 1.61 21.02
C MET A 697 -15.67 1.40 20.77
N LEU A 698 -16.07 1.31 19.49
CA LEU A 698 -17.41 0.96 19.04
C LEU A 698 -17.69 -0.52 19.29
N LEU A 699 -18.82 -0.80 19.94
CA LEU A 699 -19.34 -2.16 20.09
C LEU A 699 -20.74 -2.23 19.47
N HIS A 700 -20.98 -3.21 18.61
CA HIS A 700 -22.33 -3.53 18.18
C HIS A 700 -23.09 -4.13 19.37
N GLY A 701 -24.02 -3.37 19.94
CA GLY A 701 -24.69 -3.70 21.20
C GLY A 701 -26.00 -4.46 21.03
N GLU A 702 -26.88 -3.99 20.14
CA GLU A 702 -28.20 -4.60 19.89
C GLU A 702 -28.54 -4.58 18.40
N GLN A 703 -29.27 -5.62 17.97
CA GLN A 703 -29.78 -5.75 16.61
C GLN A 703 -31.27 -6.04 16.66
N TYR A 704 -32.03 -5.33 15.83
CA TYR A 704 -33.41 -5.64 15.48
C TYR A 704 -33.51 -5.83 13.96
N LEU A 705 -34.26 -6.84 13.54
CA LEU A 705 -34.59 -7.11 12.14
C LEU A 705 -36.10 -7.35 12.05
N GLU A 706 -36.74 -6.74 11.08
CA GLU A 706 -38.10 -7.02 10.65
C GLU A 706 -38.09 -7.50 9.20
N VAL A 707 -38.78 -8.61 8.95
CA VAL A 707 -38.97 -9.19 7.61
C VAL A 707 -40.33 -8.74 7.11
N LYS A 708 -40.32 -7.87 6.10
CA LYS A 708 -41.53 -7.23 5.54
C LYS A 708 -42.20 -8.09 4.46
N LYS A 709 -41.42 -8.95 3.79
CA LYS A 709 -41.87 -9.79 2.67
C LYS A 709 -41.54 -11.26 2.90
N TYR A 710 -42.55 -12.11 2.72
CA TYR A 710 -42.41 -13.57 2.60
C TYR A 710 -43.10 -14.07 1.31
N PRO A 711 -42.54 -15.06 0.60
CA PRO A 711 -41.19 -15.59 0.79
C PRO A 711 -40.13 -14.52 0.50
N ILE A 712 -39.00 -14.60 1.18
CA ILE A 712 -37.85 -13.73 0.90
C ILE A 712 -37.27 -14.17 -0.45
N PRO A 713 -36.99 -13.26 -1.39
CA PRO A 713 -36.42 -13.62 -2.68
C PRO A 713 -35.10 -14.39 -2.52
N THR A 714 -34.83 -15.36 -3.39
CA THR A 714 -33.56 -16.11 -3.41
C THR A 714 -32.46 -15.38 -4.18
N ALA A 715 -32.87 -14.42 -5.02
CA ALA A 715 -32.03 -13.44 -5.69
C ALA A 715 -32.81 -12.12 -5.79
N ALA A 716 -32.15 -10.99 -5.57
CA ALA A 716 -32.75 -9.69 -5.79
C ALA A 716 -31.69 -8.60 -5.94
N HIS A 717 -32.09 -7.52 -6.60
CA HIS A 717 -31.43 -6.23 -6.55
C HIS A 717 -32.18 -5.35 -5.55
N LEU A 718 -31.48 -4.94 -4.49
CA LEU A 718 -32.03 -4.22 -3.36
C LEU A 718 -31.40 -2.84 -3.25
N VAL A 719 -32.14 -1.88 -2.69
CA VAL A 719 -31.62 -0.57 -2.28
C VAL A 719 -31.87 -0.37 -0.80
N SER A 720 -30.81 -0.14 -0.04
CA SER A 720 -30.84 0.18 1.39
C SER A 720 -30.74 1.69 1.63
N ARG A 721 -31.44 2.20 2.63
CA ARG A 721 -31.42 3.61 3.05
C ARG A 721 -31.24 3.70 4.56
N ALA A 722 -30.09 4.18 5.00
CA ALA A 722 -29.76 4.31 6.42
C ALA A 722 -30.08 5.72 6.95
N ARG A 723 -30.55 5.78 8.21
CA ARG A 723 -30.91 7.00 8.93
C ARG A 723 -30.49 6.90 10.39
N LEU A 724 -30.01 7.99 10.97
CA LEU A 724 -29.87 8.13 12.43
C LEU A 724 -31.25 8.21 13.09
N LEU A 725 -31.51 7.36 14.08
CA LEU A 725 -32.78 7.32 14.80
C LEU A 725 -32.71 8.03 16.15
N GLU A 726 -31.58 7.88 16.84
CA GLU A 726 -31.33 8.54 18.13
C GLU A 726 -29.85 8.46 18.52
N VAL A 727 -29.42 9.42 19.36
CA VAL A 727 -28.15 9.36 20.10
C VAL A 727 -28.43 9.62 21.57
N VAL A 728 -27.99 8.74 22.46
CA VAL A 728 -28.20 8.81 23.91
C VAL A 728 -26.87 9.07 24.61
N ASP A 729 -26.83 10.09 25.45
CA ASP A 729 -25.69 10.39 26.30
C ASP A 729 -25.79 9.62 27.62
N LYS A 730 -24.81 8.74 27.88
CA LYS A 730 -24.68 7.97 29.13
C LYS A 730 -23.65 8.55 30.10
N GLY A 731 -23.21 9.79 29.87
CA GLY A 731 -22.21 10.49 30.68
C GLY A 731 -20.79 10.07 30.33
N ASN A 732 -20.44 8.78 30.41
CA ASN A 732 -19.12 8.26 30.05
C ASN A 732 -19.11 7.44 28.75
N ALA A 733 -20.24 7.35 28.06
CA ALA A 733 -20.42 6.66 26.80
C ALA A 733 -21.59 7.29 26.05
N ALA A 734 -21.72 6.97 24.77
CA ALA A 734 -22.91 7.27 23.98
C ALA A 734 -23.51 5.99 23.40
N ILE A 735 -24.79 6.03 23.09
CA ILE A 735 -25.47 5.02 22.27
C ILE A 735 -25.95 5.72 21.02
N ALA A 736 -25.62 5.21 19.85
CA ALA A 736 -26.20 5.68 18.60
C ALA A 736 -27.01 4.53 17.97
N ARG A 737 -28.20 4.86 17.47
CA ARG A 737 -29.08 3.89 16.83
C ARG A 737 -29.39 4.32 15.41
N ASN A 738 -29.25 3.38 14.48
CA ASN A 738 -29.51 3.58 13.06
C ASN A 738 -30.65 2.70 12.60
N GLY A 739 -31.54 3.26 11.80
CA GLY A 739 -32.61 2.55 11.11
C GLY A 739 -32.25 2.40 9.64
N ILE A 740 -32.46 1.22 9.06
CA ILE A 740 -32.18 0.94 7.65
C ILE A 740 -33.39 0.28 7.03
N SER A 741 -34.01 0.92 6.04
CA SER A 741 -35.03 0.30 5.19
C SER A 741 -34.40 -0.26 3.93
N THR A 742 -34.81 -1.46 3.52
CA THR A 742 -34.30 -2.13 2.33
C THR A 742 -35.47 -2.53 1.44
N VAL A 743 -35.45 -2.06 0.19
CA VAL A 743 -36.51 -2.29 -0.81
C VAL A 743 -35.97 -3.04 -2.02
N ILE A 744 -36.84 -3.72 -2.77
CA ILE A 744 -36.53 -4.20 -4.12
C ILE A 744 -36.36 -2.97 -5.02
N ALA A 745 -35.23 -2.87 -5.71
CA ALA A 745 -34.87 -1.69 -6.49
C ALA A 745 -35.89 -1.39 -7.58
N GLU A 746 -36.41 -2.43 -8.24
CA GLU A 746 -37.30 -2.32 -9.39
C GLU A 746 -38.74 -1.95 -9.01
N THR A 747 -39.22 -2.38 -7.84
CA THR A 747 -40.63 -2.23 -7.45
C THR A 747 -40.83 -1.25 -6.30
N GLY A 748 -39.78 -0.94 -5.54
CA GLY A 748 -39.86 -0.17 -4.29
C GLY A 748 -40.51 -0.94 -3.13
N GLU A 749 -40.81 -2.23 -3.30
CA GLU A 749 -41.42 -3.06 -2.24
C GLU A 749 -40.42 -3.28 -1.09
N GLU A 750 -40.82 -2.98 0.15
CA GLU A 750 -39.98 -3.22 1.33
C GLU A 750 -39.79 -4.72 1.59
N VAL A 751 -38.54 -5.13 1.79
CA VAL A 751 -38.16 -6.51 2.09
C VAL A 751 -37.70 -6.64 3.55
N PHE A 752 -36.87 -5.69 4.01
CA PHE A 752 -36.32 -5.69 5.36
C PHE A 752 -36.34 -4.31 5.98
N TYR A 753 -36.49 -4.27 7.31
CA TYR A 753 -36.17 -3.10 8.12
C TYR A 753 -35.26 -3.52 9.27
N ASN A 754 -34.17 -2.78 9.48
CA ASN A 754 -33.19 -3.07 10.53
C ASN A 754 -33.08 -1.88 11.49
N GLU A 755 -32.88 -2.16 12.78
CA GLU A 755 -32.33 -1.18 13.71
C GLU A 755 -31.04 -1.73 14.34
N MET A 756 -29.95 -1.00 14.17
CA MET A 756 -28.64 -1.32 14.74
C MET A 756 -28.34 -0.33 15.86
N THR A 757 -27.99 -0.84 17.05
CA THR A 757 -27.55 -0.02 18.18
C THR A 757 -26.06 -0.24 18.43
N VAL A 758 -25.29 0.84 18.33
CA VAL A 758 -23.86 0.84 18.66
C VAL A 758 -23.61 1.54 20.00
N PHE A 759 -22.73 0.95 20.80
CA PHE A 759 -22.27 1.49 22.08
C PHE A 759 -20.89 2.11 21.89
N LEU A 760 -20.79 3.42 22.14
CA LEU A 760 -19.61 4.24 21.87
C LEU A 760 -18.95 4.61 23.20
N ARG A 761 -17.93 3.83 23.59
CA ARG A 761 -17.27 3.96 24.89
C ARG A 761 -16.41 5.21 24.95
N GLY A 762 -16.53 6.00 26.02
CA GLY A 762 -15.77 7.23 26.22
C GLY A 762 -16.37 8.46 25.52
N CYS A 763 -17.47 8.28 24.78
CA CYS A 763 -18.07 9.30 23.95
C CYS A 763 -19.28 10.03 24.58
N GLY A 764 -19.37 10.05 25.92
CA GLY A 764 -20.46 10.72 26.63
C GLY A 764 -20.10 12.13 27.10
N GLY A 765 -21.04 12.77 27.81
CA GLY A 765 -20.80 14.03 28.52
C GLY A 765 -21.04 15.28 27.67
N PHE A 766 -21.72 15.15 26.55
CA PHE A 766 -22.08 16.25 25.63
C PHE A 766 -23.46 16.85 25.91
N GLY A 767 -24.17 16.35 26.94
CA GLY A 767 -25.46 16.89 27.37
C GLY A 767 -26.63 16.51 26.46
N GLY A 768 -26.54 15.38 25.75
CA GLY A 768 -27.62 14.83 24.93
C GLY A 768 -28.75 14.19 25.75
N GLN A 769 -29.73 13.57 25.09
CA GLN A 769 -30.80 12.85 25.79
C GLN A 769 -30.24 11.71 26.65
N ALA A 770 -30.64 11.62 27.92
CA ALA A 770 -30.07 10.67 28.87
C ALA A 770 -30.65 9.24 28.78
N ARG A 771 -31.85 9.11 28.20
CA ARG A 771 -32.60 7.86 28.11
C ARG A 771 -32.95 7.55 26.65
N PRO A 772 -32.78 6.29 26.21
CA PRO A 772 -33.24 5.87 24.89
C PRO A 772 -34.77 5.97 24.79
N ALA A 773 -35.26 6.28 23.61
CA ALA A 773 -36.69 6.25 23.32
C ALA A 773 -37.22 4.80 23.32
N ASP A 774 -38.47 4.61 23.74
CA ASP A 774 -39.16 3.34 23.53
C ASP A 774 -39.63 3.25 22.07
N ARG A 775 -39.18 2.21 21.37
CA ARG A 775 -39.49 1.89 19.98
C ARG A 775 -40.22 0.54 19.85
N GLY A 776 -40.90 0.12 20.91
CA GLY A 776 -41.73 -1.09 20.90
C GLY A 776 -40.88 -2.36 20.78
N PRO A 777 -41.13 -3.24 19.79
CA PRO A 777 -40.41 -4.51 19.65
C PRO A 777 -38.88 -4.36 19.59
N SER A 778 -38.34 -3.28 18.99
CA SER A 778 -36.89 -3.09 18.86
C SER A 778 -36.18 -2.74 20.18
N THR A 779 -36.91 -2.20 21.16
CA THR A 779 -36.40 -1.87 22.51
C THR A 779 -36.90 -2.79 23.61
N ALA A 780 -37.72 -3.78 23.27
CA ALA A 780 -38.28 -4.71 24.24
C ALA A 780 -37.16 -5.41 25.05
N ALA A 781 -37.36 -5.48 26.36
CA ALA A 781 -36.40 -6.11 27.27
C ALA A 781 -36.34 -7.64 27.11
N ASN A 782 -37.44 -8.26 26.66
CA ASN A 782 -37.58 -9.70 26.36
C ASN A 782 -36.93 -10.59 27.44
N LYS A 783 -37.30 -10.36 28.71
CA LYS A 783 -36.74 -11.13 29.83
C LYS A 783 -37.27 -12.57 29.76
N PRO A 784 -36.40 -13.60 29.79
CA PRO A 784 -36.84 -14.98 29.87
C PRO A 784 -37.74 -15.20 31.11
N PRO A 785 -38.81 -16.00 30.99
CA PRO A 785 -39.67 -16.31 32.13
C PRO A 785 -38.91 -17.18 33.15
N ALA A 786 -39.32 -17.12 34.42
CA ALA A 786 -38.72 -17.88 35.50
C ALA A 786 -39.19 -19.35 35.50
N ARG A 787 -39.04 -20.04 34.36
CA ARG A 787 -39.38 -21.45 34.13
C ARG A 787 -38.38 -22.07 33.14
N SER A 788 -38.33 -23.40 33.06
CA SER A 788 -37.48 -24.09 32.08
C SER A 788 -37.82 -23.69 30.64
N PRO A 789 -36.82 -23.66 29.72
CA PRO A 789 -37.07 -23.43 28.29
C PRO A 789 -38.01 -24.49 27.70
N ASP A 790 -38.86 -24.08 26.77
CA ASP A 790 -39.73 -24.98 26.01
C ASP A 790 -38.92 -25.78 24.99
N VAL A 791 -37.92 -25.14 24.38
CA VAL A 791 -37.01 -25.75 23.42
C VAL A 791 -35.58 -25.32 23.72
N VAL A 792 -34.65 -26.26 23.61
CA VAL A 792 -33.20 -26.01 23.66
C VAL A 792 -32.58 -26.57 22.39
N VAL A 793 -31.82 -25.74 21.68
CA VAL A 793 -31.04 -26.15 20.50
C VAL A 793 -29.56 -25.96 20.81
N GLU A 794 -28.80 -27.04 20.67
CA GLU A 794 -27.34 -27.01 20.81
C GLU A 794 -26.69 -27.17 19.43
N GLU A 795 -25.82 -26.23 19.07
CA GLU A 795 -25.11 -26.24 17.79
C GLU A 795 -23.63 -25.89 17.97
N LYS A 796 -22.75 -26.78 17.53
CA LYS A 796 -21.31 -26.54 17.56
C LYS A 796 -20.86 -25.75 16.33
N THR A 797 -20.17 -24.64 16.58
CA THR A 797 -19.52 -23.86 15.52
C THR A 797 -18.22 -24.53 15.06
N THR A 798 -17.78 -24.24 13.84
CA THR A 798 -16.47 -24.67 13.34
C THR A 798 -15.38 -23.68 13.73
N GLU A 799 -14.10 -24.08 13.69
CA GLU A 799 -12.98 -23.14 13.90
C GLU A 799 -12.94 -22.09 12.78
N GLU A 800 -13.37 -22.47 11.58
CA GLU A 800 -13.45 -21.61 10.40
C GLU A 800 -14.74 -20.78 10.33
N GLN A 801 -15.64 -20.87 11.32
CA GLN A 801 -16.98 -20.30 11.24
C GLN A 801 -16.97 -18.79 10.98
N ALA A 802 -16.06 -18.06 11.63
CA ALA A 802 -15.90 -16.63 11.41
C ALA A 802 -15.32 -16.32 10.03
N ALA A 803 -14.39 -17.14 9.54
CA ALA A 803 -13.78 -16.99 8.21
C ALA A 803 -14.79 -17.28 7.08
N LEU A 804 -15.77 -18.14 7.31
CA LEU A 804 -16.87 -18.40 6.38
C LEU A 804 -17.93 -17.30 6.44
N TYR A 805 -18.44 -16.97 7.64
CA TYR A 805 -19.53 -16.00 7.81
C TYR A 805 -19.18 -14.62 7.23
N ARG A 806 -17.94 -14.14 7.44
CA ARG A 806 -17.48 -12.83 6.92
C ARG A 806 -17.65 -12.67 5.41
N LEU A 807 -17.63 -13.77 4.65
CA LEU A 807 -17.82 -13.73 3.20
C LEU A 807 -19.24 -13.28 2.80
N SER A 808 -20.18 -13.24 3.74
CA SER A 808 -21.53 -12.74 3.53
C SER A 808 -21.62 -11.20 3.58
N GLY A 809 -20.59 -10.48 4.04
CA GLY A 809 -20.56 -9.01 3.97
C GLY A 809 -19.80 -8.29 5.09
N ASP A 810 -19.65 -8.91 6.27
CA ASP A 810 -18.91 -8.32 7.39
C ASP A 810 -17.42 -8.68 7.32
N TYR A 811 -16.61 -7.82 6.71
CA TYR A 811 -15.20 -8.10 6.49
C TYR A 811 -14.26 -7.65 7.62
N ASN A 812 -14.79 -7.26 8.79
CA ASN A 812 -14.00 -6.73 9.91
C ASN A 812 -12.85 -7.67 10.32
N PRO A 813 -11.57 -7.21 10.31
CA PRO A 813 -10.41 -8.05 10.62
C PRO A 813 -10.41 -8.66 12.02
N LEU A 814 -11.15 -8.07 12.97
CA LEU A 814 -11.33 -8.57 14.35
C LEU A 814 -11.70 -10.06 14.41
N HIS A 815 -12.40 -10.55 13.40
CA HIS A 815 -12.96 -11.90 13.36
C HIS A 815 -12.04 -12.95 12.70
N VAL A 816 -10.90 -12.56 12.13
CA VAL A 816 -9.98 -13.49 11.46
C VAL A 816 -8.50 -13.22 11.73
N ASP A 817 -8.10 -11.97 11.98
CA ASP A 817 -6.72 -11.56 12.19
C ASP A 817 -6.36 -11.53 13.70
N PRO A 818 -5.44 -12.39 14.18
CA PRO A 818 -5.05 -12.40 15.59
C PRO A 818 -4.40 -11.12 16.09
N SER A 819 -3.67 -10.37 15.25
CA SER A 819 -3.09 -9.07 15.64
C SER A 819 -4.19 -8.05 15.87
N PHE A 820 -5.14 -7.95 14.93
CA PHE A 820 -6.24 -7.00 15.04
C PHE A 820 -7.15 -7.33 16.22
N ALA A 821 -7.42 -8.62 16.46
CA ALA A 821 -8.19 -9.07 17.61
C ALA A 821 -7.55 -8.63 18.94
N ARG A 822 -6.22 -8.73 19.07
CA ARG A 822 -5.47 -8.26 20.25
C ARG A 822 -5.56 -6.75 20.43
N MET A 823 -5.49 -5.99 19.35
CA MET A 823 -5.68 -4.53 19.39
C MET A 823 -7.08 -4.15 19.90
N GLY A 824 -8.11 -4.91 19.53
CA GLY A 824 -9.48 -4.77 20.03
C GLY A 824 -9.69 -5.27 21.47
N GLY A 825 -8.66 -5.77 22.15
CA GLY A 825 -8.73 -6.28 23.52
C GLY A 825 -9.12 -7.75 23.64
N PHE A 826 -9.15 -8.50 22.54
CA PHE A 826 -9.46 -9.93 22.53
C PHE A 826 -8.20 -10.79 22.40
N LYS A 827 -8.13 -11.91 23.14
CA LYS A 827 -6.95 -12.78 23.11
C LYS A 827 -6.76 -13.50 21.76
N LYS A 828 -7.85 -13.74 21.04
CA LYS A 828 -7.94 -14.42 19.74
C LYS A 828 -9.12 -13.83 18.95
N PRO A 829 -9.18 -14.03 17.62
CA PRO A 829 -10.34 -13.64 16.83
C PRO A 829 -11.64 -14.25 17.39
N ILE A 830 -12.67 -13.43 17.48
CA ILE A 830 -13.99 -13.83 18.01
C ILE A 830 -14.97 -14.06 16.86
N LEU A 831 -16.03 -14.84 17.10
CA LEU A 831 -17.14 -14.97 16.17
C LEU A 831 -17.94 -13.66 16.10
N HIS A 832 -18.48 -13.34 14.92
CA HIS A 832 -19.37 -12.19 14.74
C HIS A 832 -20.61 -12.36 15.61
N GLY A 833 -21.03 -11.29 16.31
CA GLY A 833 -22.31 -11.30 17.03
C GLY A 833 -23.49 -11.63 16.12
N LEU A 834 -23.48 -11.08 14.90
CA LEU A 834 -24.49 -11.36 13.88
C LEU A 834 -24.45 -12.79 13.31
N CYS A 835 -23.32 -13.50 13.44
CA CYS A 835 -23.25 -14.93 13.14
C CYS A 835 -24.00 -15.72 14.22
N THR A 836 -23.73 -15.46 15.50
CA THR A 836 -24.48 -16.05 16.64
C THR A 836 -25.97 -15.74 16.55
N PHE A 837 -26.33 -14.51 16.13
CA PHE A 837 -27.71 -14.12 15.85
C PHE A 837 -28.34 -14.97 14.73
N GLY A 838 -27.60 -15.24 13.66
CA GLY A 838 -28.04 -16.13 12.59
C GLY A 838 -28.30 -17.56 13.06
N PHE A 839 -27.41 -18.13 13.89
CA PHE A 839 -27.65 -19.43 14.53
C PHE A 839 -28.93 -19.43 15.37
N ALA A 840 -29.11 -18.43 16.24
CA ALA A 840 -30.29 -18.32 17.08
C ALA A 840 -31.58 -18.12 16.27
N GLY A 841 -31.56 -17.26 15.25
CA GLY A 841 -32.70 -17.01 14.39
C GLY A 841 -33.06 -18.20 13.51
N LYS A 842 -32.07 -18.98 13.05
CA LYS A 842 -32.29 -20.26 12.37
C LYS A 842 -32.99 -21.26 13.30
N ALA A 843 -32.52 -21.40 14.55
CA ALA A 843 -33.14 -22.26 15.54
C ALA A 843 -34.60 -21.86 15.84
N VAL A 844 -34.89 -20.56 15.96
CA VAL A 844 -36.26 -20.05 16.12
C VAL A 844 -37.10 -20.40 14.88
N TYR A 845 -36.59 -20.14 13.68
CA TYR A 845 -37.30 -20.39 12.43
C TYR A 845 -37.63 -21.87 12.23
N GLU A 846 -36.66 -22.77 12.44
CA GLU A 846 -36.85 -24.21 12.29
C GLU A 846 -37.82 -24.80 13.32
N ARG A 847 -37.93 -24.22 14.51
CA ARG A 847 -38.75 -24.76 15.60
C ARG A 847 -40.14 -24.14 15.69
N PHE A 848 -40.28 -22.88 15.31
CA PHE A 848 -41.52 -22.10 15.49
C PHE A 848 -42.08 -21.51 14.20
N GLY A 849 -41.33 -21.55 13.10
CA GLY A 849 -41.73 -21.03 11.78
C GLY A 849 -41.34 -19.58 11.53
N ALA A 850 -41.93 -18.98 10.49
CA ALA A 850 -41.64 -17.60 10.08
C ALA A 850 -41.93 -16.60 11.20
N PHE A 851 -41.03 -15.62 11.35
CA PHE A 851 -41.17 -14.51 12.29
C PHE A 851 -41.23 -13.18 11.55
N ARG A 852 -42.12 -12.30 11.99
CA ARG A 852 -42.21 -10.92 11.50
C ARG A 852 -40.97 -10.13 11.89
N ASN A 853 -40.49 -10.29 13.11
CA ASN A 853 -39.30 -9.60 13.60
C ASN A 853 -38.51 -10.45 14.58
N ILE A 854 -37.26 -10.06 14.80
CA ILE A 854 -36.35 -10.64 15.78
C ILE A 854 -35.44 -9.55 16.37
N LYS A 855 -35.26 -9.57 17.68
CA LYS A 855 -34.48 -8.58 18.45
C LYS A 855 -33.51 -9.29 19.36
N VAL A 856 -32.27 -8.79 19.48
CA VAL A 856 -31.26 -9.31 20.42
C VAL A 856 -30.41 -8.20 21.04
N ARG A 857 -29.80 -8.50 22.19
CA ARG A 857 -28.63 -7.80 22.73
C ARG A 857 -27.42 -8.74 22.76
N PHE A 858 -26.31 -8.31 22.20
CA PHE A 858 -25.04 -9.04 22.28
C PHE A 858 -24.45 -8.86 23.70
N ALA A 859 -24.39 -9.95 24.45
CA ALA A 859 -24.10 -9.95 25.88
C ALA A 859 -22.71 -10.50 26.22
N GLY A 860 -22.03 -11.10 25.24
CA GLY A 860 -20.72 -11.72 25.44
C GLY A 860 -20.08 -12.17 24.14
N THR A 861 -18.86 -12.67 24.26
CA THR A 861 -18.02 -13.12 23.15
C THR A 861 -18.15 -14.63 22.94
N VAL A 862 -18.14 -15.06 21.68
CA VAL A 862 -18.06 -16.47 21.28
C VAL A 862 -16.76 -16.67 20.52
N LEU A 863 -16.03 -17.75 20.78
CA LEU A 863 -14.88 -18.16 19.98
C LEU A 863 -15.33 -19.18 18.92
N PRO A 864 -14.85 -19.08 17.66
CA PRO A 864 -15.08 -20.13 16.67
C PRO A 864 -14.61 -21.49 17.21
N GLY A 865 -15.44 -22.52 17.04
CA GLY A 865 -15.23 -23.87 17.58
C GLY A 865 -16.05 -24.17 18.85
N GLU A 866 -16.56 -23.15 19.54
CA GLU A 866 -17.41 -23.30 20.73
C GLU A 866 -18.86 -23.70 20.36
N THR A 867 -19.59 -24.22 21.36
CA THR A 867 -20.94 -24.72 21.22
C THR A 867 -21.96 -23.70 21.71
N LEU A 868 -22.87 -23.31 20.84
CA LEU A 868 -23.98 -22.41 21.15
C LEU A 868 -25.17 -23.21 21.69
N VAL A 869 -25.76 -22.75 22.79
CA VAL A 869 -26.99 -23.30 23.39
C VAL A 869 -28.05 -22.23 23.37
N THR A 870 -29.02 -22.35 22.46
CA THR A 870 -30.15 -21.42 22.32
C THR A 870 -31.35 -21.96 23.08
N GLU A 871 -31.70 -21.29 24.17
CA GLU A 871 -32.85 -21.59 25.03
C GLU A 871 -34.02 -20.71 24.58
N MET A 872 -35.19 -21.32 24.35
CA MET A 872 -36.37 -20.65 23.78
C MET A 872 -37.62 -20.93 24.61
N TRP A 873 -38.44 -19.89 24.81
CA TRP A 873 -39.73 -19.94 25.51
C TRP A 873 -40.80 -19.32 24.62
N GLN A 874 -41.87 -20.05 24.37
CA GLN A 874 -43.01 -19.52 23.63
C GLN A 874 -44.00 -18.88 24.59
N GLU A 875 -44.25 -17.58 24.40
CA GLU A 875 -45.21 -16.77 25.16
C GLU A 875 -46.20 -16.17 24.14
N GLY A 876 -47.30 -16.89 23.89
CA GLY A 876 -48.29 -16.54 22.86
C GLY A 876 -47.70 -16.54 21.45
N GLY A 877 -47.93 -15.46 20.70
CA GLY A 877 -47.36 -15.23 19.36
C GLY A 877 -45.85 -14.89 19.34
N LYS A 878 -45.15 -14.92 20.48
CA LYS A 878 -43.75 -14.51 20.60
C LYS A 878 -42.86 -15.61 21.16
N VAL A 879 -41.66 -15.75 20.62
CA VAL A 879 -40.60 -16.62 21.15
C VAL A 879 -39.55 -15.75 21.83
N LEU A 880 -39.44 -15.86 23.15
CA LEU A 880 -38.34 -15.27 23.91
C LEU A 880 -37.16 -16.24 23.88
N PHE A 881 -35.94 -15.73 23.75
CA PHE A 881 -34.76 -16.59 23.70
C PHE A 881 -33.49 -15.95 24.26
N GLN A 882 -32.53 -16.81 24.58
CA GLN A 882 -31.16 -16.41 24.89
C GLN A 882 -30.19 -17.48 24.38
N THR A 883 -28.95 -17.09 24.09
CA THR A 883 -27.92 -18.03 23.62
C THR A 883 -26.72 -17.98 24.55
N LYS A 884 -26.29 -19.14 25.04
CA LYS A 884 -25.11 -19.32 25.90
C LYS A 884 -24.01 -20.05 25.14
N VAL A 885 -22.77 -19.85 25.56
CA VAL A 885 -21.63 -20.69 25.18
C VAL A 885 -21.56 -21.86 26.16
N LYS A 886 -21.74 -23.10 25.68
CA LYS A 886 -21.81 -24.31 26.51
C LYS A 886 -20.58 -24.47 27.39
N GLU A 887 -19.40 -24.23 26.80
CA GLU A 887 -18.09 -24.43 27.41
C GLU A 887 -17.84 -23.47 28.58
N THR A 888 -18.44 -22.27 28.56
CA THR A 888 -18.20 -21.23 29.58
C THR A 888 -19.43 -20.94 30.45
N GLY A 889 -20.61 -21.38 30.04
CA GLY A 889 -21.89 -21.05 30.65
C GLY A 889 -22.31 -19.58 30.46
N LYS A 890 -21.51 -18.75 29.78
CA LYS A 890 -21.75 -17.31 29.62
C LYS A 890 -22.74 -17.03 28.50
N LEU A 891 -23.53 -15.96 28.66
CA LEU A 891 -24.44 -15.48 27.62
C LEU A 891 -23.68 -14.82 26.47
N ALA A 892 -24.00 -15.24 25.25
CA ALA A 892 -23.62 -14.57 24.00
C ALA A 892 -24.74 -13.63 23.53
N ILE A 893 -26.00 -14.08 23.61
CA ILE A 893 -27.19 -13.30 23.31
C ILE A 893 -28.08 -13.26 24.55
N ALA A 894 -28.56 -12.06 24.90
CA ALA A 894 -29.56 -11.84 25.95
C ALA A 894 -30.71 -10.99 25.40
N GLY A 895 -31.87 -11.04 26.07
CA GLY A 895 -33.04 -10.25 25.68
C GLY A 895 -33.52 -10.55 24.26
N GLY A 896 -33.37 -11.81 23.82
CA GLY A 896 -33.80 -12.28 22.53
C GLY A 896 -35.32 -12.38 22.47
N GLY A 897 -35.93 -11.90 21.39
CA GLY A 897 -37.36 -12.07 21.17
C GLY A 897 -37.70 -12.04 19.68
N ALA A 898 -38.58 -12.94 19.23
CA ALA A 898 -39.06 -12.99 17.86
C ALA A 898 -40.59 -13.12 17.83
N GLU A 899 -41.28 -12.27 17.09
CA GLU A 899 -42.74 -12.32 16.93
C GLU A 899 -43.10 -13.12 15.69
N LEU A 900 -43.92 -14.16 15.82
CA LEU A 900 -44.23 -15.11 14.75
C LEU A 900 -45.23 -14.52 13.73
N VAL A 901 -45.14 -14.95 12.47
CA VAL A 901 -46.12 -14.61 11.44
C VAL A 901 -47.40 -15.42 11.68
N GLY A 902 -48.56 -14.75 11.73
CA GLY A 902 -49.88 -15.41 11.70
C GLY A 902 -50.40 -15.99 13.02
N LYS A 903 -49.79 -15.68 14.17
CA LYS A 903 -50.31 -16.03 15.50
C LYS A 903 -50.29 -14.79 16.40
N ALA A 904 -51.47 -14.21 16.65
CA ALA A 904 -51.66 -13.13 17.63
C ALA A 904 -51.73 -13.70 19.04
#